data_AF-A0A512UKW5-F1
#
_entry.id   AF-A0A512UKW5-F1
#
_cell.length_a   1.000
_cell.length_b   1.000
_cell.length_c   1.000
_cell.angle_alpha   90.00
_cell.angle_beta   90.00
_cell.angle_gamma   90.00
#
_symmetry.space_group_name_H-M   'P 1'
#
loop_
_entity.id
_entity.type
_entity.pdbx_description
1 polymer ?
#
loop_
_entity_poly.entity_id
_entity_poly.type
_entity_poly.pdbx_seq_one_letter_code
_entity_poly.pdbx_strand_id
1 'polypeptide(L)'
;MKPLTVSHIVGYDSHLPIKKIKLPLKYLSSSYGKDASEIYTSRCLGHSEFIDISSQIGHLFSLVQVGLTKDMKRIILTPILTDEPTSLGLQYQSLEFQFPHPIIGKGTFTYYFVPSSSDEEPYIAMDVLDESYLLISFRIELNDFLVGNFKNRLALDNFSEWVNISVPYSFELRSSPFLIKALDELNIIVSMNDGGLLHFKRSAPLSSIDIFNFSDLAPLVSLNFVGNLFSNPGKLEATIGGISSNAAVDIAKLNEKEFVTLSLNKSVKVYDINSHKQIRNCNDLSSSKGKIEWVTNVPNKYFQSHVHFSQKSLSLMLPIDGDLGVGREPPYAFANWDISNGKLENFEYLELVDQYSNTYERHSADTKNLRIQDFQIVEETDSVAYYILYKSNTYSEVVCFNQARSTREITSVTRSLPQQASVFAELSSHRETPYYVNTVFNSGMFDKRMVTSALDIFTQNSENIPNLDDSTSLRQKVMRTMTFFSKTTGISESSSWYKFALICFEFRRSSHEVLSITVQPQYILCSEVNGVGIYREAHCAEIRVHESNKDELMNLTNLVSCKLSAKTFKRILEEAGAVTSIDKSEASNLASKYLAGKIPDEEISFLMSQLDMIPNVVDQINHIIELSDTSLSLDYASGHGVIPAAGEGVGLLSMLLTIETFESIKKSHESLLIHLFVLLLLCEVNDAIIEFMNMIIKKLRDYDLMSEVFNICFSTTGSISMMENSTVSLKENSLFWTVSVKKNPQLQYLIQTKNYNVAFDYYSNHVLSENSDKMILEVVIDLLNREESKLVLNQFVPKMNHDSPINSFLSGITYLLNGKYGQFHDTLIEYRIFEFVNNHTTRAILLANLEGNTSIYEFLTGIYIGESDSLITKSNYYHQLSELVNRHERSSSGKYNAVNISERETVLELSLKLEANAIKILQSSPDVSSYGHIALIYLRNHFDIALDLKDFSQAANSLSQIKHITDKLEFHALLTKLIKSLIKCRQFEILFSAKDITIFSANYLIVDSILLEIANDDLVLFNAVKCYELLYSWRLLGPAPSQIDEGPLVDKRAAAEALYIFITRFQSEKDNLGSDSQKSEDFQQFKLKILELYKIILTTLNSFGLQEEKWIRKKGAKKSLNITTLAELNLEYLRWLKDLEGDFMET
;
A
#
# COMPACT_ATOMS: atom_id res chain seq x y z
N MET A 1 -34.22 0.27 16.40
CA MET A 1 -32.75 0.19 16.20
C MET A 1 -32.50 -0.08 14.74
N LYS A 2 -31.51 0.56 14.11
CA LYS A 2 -31.11 0.18 12.75
C LYS A 2 -30.40 -1.18 12.79
N PRO A 3 -30.52 -2.02 11.75
CA PRO A 3 -29.83 -3.30 11.70
C PRO A 3 -28.31 -3.12 11.72
N LEU A 4 -27.61 -4.17 12.12
CA LEU A 4 -26.15 -4.19 12.15
C LEU A 4 -25.59 -4.79 10.86
N THR A 5 -24.43 -4.35 10.41
CA THR A 5 -23.67 -4.97 9.32
C THR A 5 -22.24 -5.25 9.80
N VAL A 6 -21.58 -6.23 9.20
CA VAL A 6 -20.24 -6.65 9.59
C VAL A 6 -19.19 -6.14 8.60
N SER A 7 -18.07 -5.67 9.13
CA SER A 7 -16.86 -5.32 8.39
C SER A 7 -15.71 -6.21 8.89
N HIS A 8 -14.99 -6.86 7.98
CA HIS A 8 -13.98 -7.87 8.32
C HIS A 8 -12.57 -7.32 8.10
N ILE A 9 -11.78 -7.21 9.18
CA ILE A 9 -10.37 -6.82 9.10
C ILE A 9 -9.51 -8.09 9.13
N VAL A 10 -9.02 -8.49 7.95
CA VAL A 10 -8.22 -9.69 7.76
C VAL A 10 -6.79 -9.46 8.24
N GLY A 11 -6.25 -10.39 9.05
CA GLY A 11 -4.86 -10.40 9.45
C GLY A 11 -4.44 -9.17 10.25
N TYR A 12 -5.29 -8.66 11.16
CA TYR A 12 -5.00 -7.45 11.95
C TYR A 12 -3.62 -7.47 12.62
N ASP A 13 -3.19 -8.62 13.15
CA ASP A 13 -1.86 -8.82 13.75
C ASP A 13 -0.70 -8.62 12.77
N SER A 14 -0.93 -8.81 11.46
CA SER A 14 0.09 -8.66 10.41
C SER A 14 0.39 -7.19 10.05
N HIS A 15 -0.48 -6.27 10.46
CA HIS A 15 -0.27 -4.82 10.34
C HIS A 15 0.61 -4.26 11.47
N LEU A 16 0.92 -5.06 12.49
CA LEU A 16 1.80 -4.71 13.59
C LEU A 16 3.10 -5.55 13.53
N PRO A 17 4.25 -4.98 13.91
CA PRO A 17 5.44 -5.77 14.20
C PRO A 17 5.15 -6.84 15.25
N ILE A 18 5.75 -8.03 15.12
CA ILE A 18 5.57 -9.13 16.08
C ILE A 18 6.86 -9.36 16.85
N LYS A 19 6.82 -9.19 18.18
CA LYS A 19 7.89 -9.61 19.08
C LYS A 19 7.71 -11.09 19.44
N LYS A 20 8.59 -11.94 18.92
CA LYS A 20 8.59 -13.38 19.20
C LYS A 20 9.33 -13.68 20.49
N ILE A 21 8.66 -14.35 21.42
CA ILE A 21 9.16 -14.66 22.75
C ILE A 21 9.25 -16.18 22.88
N LYS A 22 10.45 -16.67 23.19
CA LYS A 22 10.69 -18.09 23.44
C LYS A 22 11.10 -18.31 24.89
N LEU A 23 10.52 -19.33 25.49
CA LEU A 23 10.90 -19.80 26.82
C LEU A 23 12.26 -20.53 26.75
N PRO A 24 13.07 -20.53 27.82
CA PRO A 24 14.33 -21.27 27.90
C PRO A 24 14.10 -22.78 28.10
N LEU A 25 13.26 -23.36 27.25
CA LEU A 25 12.90 -24.78 27.26
C LEU A 25 13.34 -25.44 25.94
N LYS A 26 13.39 -26.77 25.93
CA LYS A 26 13.81 -27.53 24.75
C LYS A 26 12.67 -27.64 23.73
N TYR A 27 12.83 -26.98 22.58
CA TYR A 27 11.89 -27.11 21.46
C TYR A 27 12.26 -28.33 20.61
N LEU A 28 11.30 -29.23 20.39
CA LEU A 28 11.45 -30.33 19.45
C LEU A 28 11.47 -29.78 18.01
N SER A 29 12.31 -30.38 17.15
CA SER A 29 12.29 -30.10 15.71
C SER A 29 10.92 -30.42 15.14
N SER A 30 10.33 -29.48 14.39
CA SER A 30 9.07 -29.71 13.68
C SER A 30 9.19 -30.91 12.74
N SER A 31 8.22 -31.83 12.80
CA SER A 31 8.10 -32.92 11.83
C SER A 31 7.95 -32.34 10.42
N TYR A 32 8.88 -32.70 9.51
CA TYR A 32 8.79 -32.35 8.10
C TYR A 32 7.63 -33.12 7.44
N GLY A 33 6.80 -32.45 6.63
CA GLY A 33 5.78 -33.10 5.79
C GLY A 33 4.32 -32.67 5.98
N LYS A 34 4.02 -31.52 6.60
CA LYS A 34 2.64 -31.00 6.65
C LYS A 34 2.26 -30.32 5.32
N ASP A 35 1.02 -30.57 4.87
CA ASP A 35 0.39 -29.87 3.75
C ASP A 35 0.40 -28.35 4.02
N ALA A 36 0.59 -27.53 2.98
CA ALA A 36 0.54 -26.06 3.08
C ALA A 36 -0.78 -25.57 3.71
N SER A 37 -1.90 -26.24 3.42
CA SER A 37 -3.21 -25.94 4.05
C SER A 37 -3.21 -26.16 5.56
N GLU A 38 -2.60 -27.26 6.01
CA GLU A 38 -2.47 -27.57 7.44
C GLU A 38 -1.52 -26.59 8.13
N ILE A 39 -0.45 -26.17 7.45
CA ILE A 39 0.50 -25.17 7.98
C ILE A 39 -0.21 -23.85 8.22
N TYR A 40 -1.01 -23.36 7.26
CA TYR A 40 -1.82 -22.16 7.44
C TYR A 40 -2.78 -22.32 8.61
N THR A 41 -3.60 -23.37 8.59
CA THR A 41 -4.64 -23.62 9.60
C THR A 41 -4.05 -23.73 11.01
N SER A 42 -2.88 -24.38 11.14
CA SER A 42 -2.21 -24.54 12.44
C SER A 42 -1.75 -23.22 13.08
N ARG A 43 -1.52 -22.18 12.26
CA ARG A 43 -1.10 -20.85 12.71
C ARG A 43 -2.27 -19.92 13.00
N CYS A 44 -3.47 -20.21 12.50
CA CYS A 44 -4.68 -19.46 12.86
C CYS A 44 -5.05 -19.70 14.33
N LEU A 45 -5.79 -18.75 14.90
CA LEU A 45 -6.34 -18.87 16.26
C LEU A 45 -7.40 -19.98 16.30
N GLY A 46 -7.35 -20.81 17.34
CA GLY A 46 -8.36 -21.83 17.65
C GLY A 46 -9.30 -21.41 18.78
N HIS A 47 -8.88 -20.45 19.60
CA HIS A 47 -9.63 -19.80 20.67
C HIS A 47 -9.03 -18.40 20.86
N SER A 48 -9.87 -17.42 21.10
CA SER A 48 -9.44 -16.03 21.24
C SER A 48 -10.51 -15.21 21.94
N GLU A 49 -10.10 -14.22 22.72
CA GLU A 49 -10.94 -13.33 23.51
C GLU A 49 -10.37 -11.90 23.51
N PHE A 50 -11.12 -10.95 24.07
CA PHE A 50 -10.64 -9.59 24.31
C PHE A 50 -10.51 -9.31 25.80
N ILE A 51 -9.33 -8.83 26.19
CA ILE A 51 -9.05 -8.33 27.54
C ILE A 51 -9.43 -6.85 27.56
N ASP A 52 -10.43 -6.50 28.38
CA ASP A 52 -10.83 -5.12 28.61
C ASP A 52 -9.91 -4.45 29.64
N ILE A 53 -9.17 -3.44 29.19
CA ILE A 53 -8.26 -2.64 30.02
C ILE A 53 -8.71 -1.19 30.15
N SER A 54 -9.94 -0.88 29.71
CA SER A 54 -10.53 0.47 29.77
C SER A 54 -10.59 1.07 31.17
N SER A 55 -10.56 0.22 32.22
CA SER A 55 -10.49 0.63 33.62
C SER A 55 -9.20 1.36 34.01
N GLN A 56 -8.12 1.22 33.24
CA GLN A 56 -6.85 1.89 33.51
C GLN A 56 -6.93 3.39 33.18
N ILE A 57 -6.47 4.26 34.07
CA ILE A 57 -6.42 5.70 33.75
C ILE A 57 -5.17 5.98 32.89
N GLY A 58 -5.32 6.78 31.83
CA GLY A 58 -4.20 7.19 30.95
C GLY A 58 -3.69 6.11 30.00
N HIS A 59 -4.50 5.10 29.68
CA HIS A 59 -4.13 4.01 28.78
C HIS A 59 -4.02 4.46 27.32
N LEU A 60 -3.16 3.78 26.57
CA LEU A 60 -2.86 4.05 25.16
C LEU A 60 -3.77 3.29 24.18
N PHE A 61 -4.42 2.23 24.65
CA PHE A 61 -5.41 1.40 23.95
C PHE A 61 -6.33 0.74 24.98
N SER A 62 -7.58 0.43 24.62
CA SER A 62 -8.61 -0.03 25.58
C SER A 62 -8.82 -1.55 25.61
N LEU A 63 -8.33 -2.26 24.59
CA LEU A 63 -8.52 -3.70 24.44
C LEU A 63 -7.23 -4.39 23.99
N VAL A 64 -7.02 -5.62 24.45
CA VAL A 64 -6.00 -6.54 23.93
C VAL A 64 -6.69 -7.82 23.47
N GLN A 65 -6.54 -8.17 22.20
CA GLN A 65 -6.94 -9.49 21.71
C GLN A 65 -5.92 -10.53 22.19
N VAL A 66 -6.39 -11.57 22.87
CA VAL A 66 -5.57 -12.70 23.32
C VAL A 66 -6.05 -13.97 22.65
N GLY A 67 -5.14 -14.65 21.94
CA GLY A 67 -5.49 -15.80 21.12
C GLY A 67 -4.53 -16.97 21.26
N LEU A 68 -5.06 -18.19 21.29
CA LEU A 68 -4.33 -19.46 21.26
C LEU A 68 -4.45 -20.08 19.87
N THR A 69 -3.32 -20.43 19.25
CA THR A 69 -3.29 -21.04 17.92
C THR A 69 -3.90 -22.45 17.89
N LYS A 70 -4.39 -22.90 16.72
CA LYS A 70 -5.02 -24.23 16.55
C LYS A 70 -4.05 -25.38 16.86
N ASP A 71 -2.74 -25.19 16.71
CA ASP A 71 -1.72 -26.16 17.12
C ASP A 71 -1.42 -26.16 18.63
N MET A 72 -2.05 -25.28 19.41
CA MET A 72 -1.88 -25.07 20.84
C MET A 72 -0.45 -24.75 21.27
N LYS A 73 0.44 -24.30 20.36
CA LYS A 73 1.85 -24.03 20.68
C LYS A 73 2.17 -22.55 20.81
N ARG A 74 1.21 -21.65 20.59
CA ARG A 74 1.45 -20.21 20.63
C ARG A 74 0.28 -19.47 21.25
N ILE A 75 0.62 -18.48 22.06
CA ILE A 75 -0.33 -17.46 22.51
C ILE A 75 0.10 -16.13 21.91
N ILE A 76 -0.85 -15.42 21.31
CA ILE A 76 -0.64 -14.14 20.64
C ILE A 76 -1.45 -13.09 21.39
N LEU A 77 -0.81 -11.99 21.78
CA LEU A 77 -1.45 -10.82 22.35
C LEU A 77 -1.28 -9.64 21.39
N THR A 78 -2.38 -9.05 20.95
CA THR A 78 -2.42 -7.96 19.97
C THR A 78 -3.20 -6.78 20.54
N PRO A 79 -2.61 -5.59 20.69
CA PRO A 79 -3.32 -4.41 21.16
C PRO A 79 -4.27 -3.90 20.07
N ILE A 80 -5.51 -3.56 20.43
CA ILE A 80 -6.51 -3.04 19.50
C ILE A 80 -6.47 -1.50 19.53
N LEU A 81 -5.93 -0.91 18.47
CA LEU A 81 -5.64 0.53 18.39
C LEU A 81 -6.78 1.30 17.73
N THR A 82 -7.72 1.80 18.53
CA THR A 82 -8.84 2.63 18.04
C THR A 82 -8.45 4.09 17.84
N ASP A 83 -7.66 4.63 18.77
CA ASP A 83 -7.29 6.04 18.86
C ASP A 83 -5.76 6.12 18.95
N GLU A 84 -5.12 7.03 18.22
CA GLU A 84 -3.66 7.17 18.22
C GLU A 84 -3.23 8.40 19.02
N PRO A 85 -2.34 8.28 20.03
CA PRO A 85 -1.72 9.43 20.66
C PRO A 85 -0.65 10.02 19.72
N THR A 86 -1.11 10.71 18.67
CA THR A 86 -0.28 11.21 17.56
C THR A 86 0.79 12.21 17.99
N SER A 87 0.65 12.86 19.15
CA SER A 87 1.67 13.75 19.71
C SER A 87 2.87 12.99 20.28
N LEU A 88 2.72 11.70 20.61
CA LEU A 88 3.77 10.88 21.22
C LEU A 88 4.52 10.01 20.21
N GLY A 89 4.00 9.82 18.99
CA GLY A 89 4.66 9.06 17.92
C GLY A 89 4.98 7.60 18.30
N LEU A 90 4.19 7.02 19.21
CA LEU A 90 4.42 5.68 19.74
C LEU A 90 4.03 4.62 18.72
N GLN A 91 4.93 3.66 18.48
CA GLN A 91 4.66 2.49 17.66
C GLN A 91 4.37 1.29 18.55
N TYR A 92 3.37 0.49 18.17
CA TYR A 92 2.95 -0.70 18.91
C TYR A 92 3.36 -1.99 18.20
N GLN A 93 3.43 -3.09 18.95
CA GLN A 93 3.76 -4.43 18.46
C GLN A 93 2.86 -5.48 19.11
N SER A 94 2.65 -6.60 18.41
CA SER A 94 2.03 -7.80 18.97
C SER A 94 3.08 -8.69 19.64
N LEU A 95 2.66 -9.46 20.66
CA LEU A 95 3.53 -10.38 21.39
C LEU A 95 3.15 -11.82 21.06
N GLU A 96 4.11 -12.61 20.55
CA GLU A 96 3.92 -14.04 20.24
C GLU A 96 4.76 -14.90 21.21
N PHE A 97 4.09 -15.53 22.18
CA PHE A 97 4.71 -16.48 23.11
C PHE A 97 4.69 -17.88 22.51
N GLN A 98 5.87 -18.47 22.28
CA GLN A 98 5.99 -19.80 21.70
C GLN A 98 6.31 -20.84 22.78
N PHE A 99 5.57 -21.95 22.80
CA PHE A 99 5.74 -23.05 23.75
C PHE A 99 6.45 -24.26 23.12
N PRO A 100 7.29 -24.99 23.88
CA PRO A 100 7.96 -26.20 23.41
C PRO A 100 6.99 -27.37 23.23
N HIS A 101 6.04 -27.50 24.16
CA HIS A 101 4.95 -28.47 24.14
C HIS A 101 3.62 -27.75 23.90
N PRO A 102 2.64 -28.41 23.27
CA PRO A 102 1.28 -27.89 23.18
C PRO A 102 0.68 -27.62 24.58
N ILE A 103 -0.22 -26.65 24.66
CA ILE A 103 -1.13 -26.44 25.79
C ILE A 103 -2.15 -27.60 25.80
N ILE A 104 -2.49 -28.13 27.00
CA ILE A 104 -3.36 -29.32 27.16
C ILE A 104 -4.69 -29.15 26.44
N GLY A 105 -5.30 -27.97 26.54
CA GLY A 105 -6.49 -27.62 25.80
C GLY A 105 -6.85 -26.14 25.92
N LYS A 106 -7.92 -25.74 25.22
CA LYS A 106 -8.39 -24.33 25.22
C LYS A 106 -8.73 -23.82 26.61
N GLY A 107 -9.25 -24.68 27.48
CA GLY A 107 -9.61 -24.34 28.86
C GLY A 107 -8.43 -24.28 29.83
N THR A 108 -7.23 -24.73 29.47
CA THR A 108 -6.05 -24.74 30.37
C THR A 108 -5.16 -23.51 30.19
N PHE A 109 -5.81 -22.39 29.87
CA PHE A 109 -5.24 -21.06 29.70
C PHE A 109 -6.16 -20.03 30.37
N THR A 110 -5.60 -19.09 31.14
CA THR A 110 -6.38 -18.01 31.75
C THR A 110 -5.56 -16.74 31.90
N TYR A 111 -6.24 -15.61 32.04
CA TYR A 111 -5.62 -14.30 32.23
C TYR A 111 -6.44 -13.46 33.21
N TYR A 112 -5.80 -12.47 33.81
CA TYR A 112 -6.40 -11.46 34.66
C TYR A 112 -5.69 -10.12 34.45
N PHE A 113 -6.46 -9.05 34.23
CA PHE A 113 -5.90 -7.70 34.12
C PHE A 113 -5.82 -7.05 35.50
N VAL A 114 -4.65 -6.51 35.83
CA VAL A 114 -4.36 -5.85 37.10
C VAL A 114 -4.21 -4.35 36.83
N PRO A 115 -5.24 -3.53 37.13
CA PRO A 115 -5.15 -2.09 36.97
C PRO A 115 -4.20 -1.50 38.01
N SER A 116 -3.52 -0.41 37.65
CA SER A 116 -2.61 0.27 38.56
C SER A 116 -3.39 1.03 39.65
N SER A 117 -3.00 0.81 40.91
CA SER A 117 -3.56 1.49 42.09
C SER A 117 -2.53 2.40 42.81
N SER A 118 -1.27 2.44 42.35
CA SER A 118 -0.14 3.24 42.88
C SER A 118 1.02 3.33 41.85
N ASP A 119 2.25 3.73 42.23
CA ASP A 119 3.44 3.90 41.35
C ASP A 119 3.85 2.65 40.51
N GLU A 120 3.14 1.52 40.60
CA GLU A 120 3.40 0.31 39.80
C GLU A 120 2.68 0.33 38.45
N GLU A 121 3.34 -0.21 37.43
CA GLU A 121 2.82 -0.29 36.06
C GLU A 121 1.69 -1.34 35.97
N PRO A 122 0.56 -1.05 35.28
CA PRO A 122 -0.49 -2.04 35.06
C PRO A 122 0.00 -3.21 34.19
N TYR A 123 -0.53 -4.41 34.45
CA TYR A 123 -0.10 -5.63 33.76
C TYR A 123 -1.22 -6.65 33.58
N ILE A 124 -0.98 -7.58 32.66
CA ILE A 124 -1.77 -8.78 32.44
C ILE A 124 -1.04 -9.94 33.10
N ALA A 125 -1.66 -10.56 34.10
CA ALA A 125 -1.23 -11.83 34.67
C ALA A 125 -1.84 -12.96 33.83
N MET A 126 -1.02 -13.92 33.40
CA MET A 126 -1.46 -14.96 32.47
C MET A 126 -0.88 -16.32 32.88
N ASP A 127 -1.70 -17.35 32.95
CA ASP A 127 -1.33 -18.67 33.46
C ASP A 127 -1.69 -19.76 32.45
N VAL A 128 -0.76 -20.69 32.21
CA VAL A 128 -0.85 -21.75 31.18
C VAL A 128 -0.41 -23.09 31.75
N LEU A 129 -1.15 -24.17 31.46
CA LEU A 129 -0.69 -25.55 31.67
C LEU A 129 -0.40 -26.25 30.34
N ASP A 130 0.84 -26.70 30.15
CA ASP A 130 1.28 -27.46 28.96
C ASP A 130 1.10 -28.98 29.11
N GLU A 131 1.23 -29.74 28.02
CA GLU A 131 1.12 -31.21 28.02
C GLU A 131 2.15 -31.92 28.91
N SER A 132 3.22 -31.24 29.32
CA SER A 132 4.19 -31.73 30.32
C SER A 132 3.79 -31.36 31.74
N TYR A 133 2.57 -30.86 31.94
CA TYR A 133 2.02 -30.40 33.21
C TYR A 133 2.82 -29.27 33.88
N LEU A 134 3.57 -28.50 33.09
CA LEU A 134 4.25 -27.29 33.56
C LEU A 134 3.23 -26.16 33.67
N LEU A 135 3.22 -25.50 34.83
CA LEU A 135 2.52 -24.23 34.99
C LEU A 135 3.48 -23.09 34.66
N ILE A 136 3.11 -22.35 33.63
CA ILE A 136 3.86 -21.21 33.12
C ILE A 136 3.02 -19.96 33.42
N SER A 137 3.52 -19.14 34.33
CA SER A 137 2.90 -17.89 34.75
C SER A 137 3.66 -16.71 34.14
N PHE A 138 2.95 -15.77 33.54
CA PHE A 138 3.49 -14.56 32.93
C PHE A 138 2.96 -13.32 33.61
N ARG A 139 3.82 -12.30 33.71
CA ARG A 139 3.46 -10.90 34.02
C ARG A 139 3.82 -10.08 32.79
N ILE A 140 2.82 -9.56 32.07
CA ILE A 140 2.99 -8.80 30.83
C ILE A 140 2.58 -7.35 31.09
N GLU A 141 3.52 -6.41 31.03
CA GLU A 141 3.26 -5.00 31.32
C GLU A 141 2.73 -4.29 30.05
N LEU A 142 1.91 -3.25 30.21
CA LEU A 142 1.36 -2.56 29.04
C LEU A 142 2.46 -1.89 28.17
N ASN A 143 3.58 -1.47 28.75
CA ASN A 143 4.72 -0.95 27.97
C ASN A 143 5.44 -2.01 27.12
N ASP A 144 5.19 -3.31 27.32
CA ASP A 144 5.79 -4.34 26.47
C ASP A 144 5.26 -4.31 25.03
N PHE A 145 4.07 -3.73 24.83
CA PHE A 145 3.46 -3.53 23.52
C PHE A 145 4.09 -2.38 22.73
N LEU A 146 5.04 -1.62 23.30
CA LEU A 146 5.73 -0.54 22.60
C LEU A 146 6.97 -1.04 21.84
N VAL A 147 7.10 -0.64 20.58
CA VAL A 147 8.29 -0.86 19.76
C VAL A 147 9.45 -0.05 20.33
N GLY A 148 10.63 -0.65 20.42
CA GLY A 148 11.84 0.05 20.88
C GLY A 148 11.87 0.37 22.37
N ASN A 149 11.01 -0.25 23.19
CA ASN A 149 11.07 -0.11 24.64
C ASN A 149 12.48 -0.43 25.17
N PHE A 150 13.16 0.59 25.69
CA PHE A 150 14.56 0.53 26.16
C PHE A 150 14.81 -0.49 27.26
N LYS A 151 13.80 -0.85 28.07
CA LYS A 151 13.94 -1.86 29.12
C LYS A 151 14.10 -3.28 28.56
N ASN A 152 13.59 -3.54 27.36
CA ASN A 152 13.53 -4.87 26.72
C ASN A 152 13.23 -6.03 27.69
N ARG A 153 12.22 -5.84 28.57
CA ARG A 153 11.95 -6.72 29.71
C ARG A 153 11.71 -8.18 29.33
N LEU A 154 10.98 -8.41 28.24
CA LEU A 154 10.72 -9.74 27.66
C LEU A 154 11.94 -10.35 26.94
N ALA A 155 13.09 -10.36 27.61
CA ALA A 155 14.34 -10.97 27.18
C ALA A 155 14.72 -12.11 28.14
N LEU A 156 15.58 -13.02 27.66
CA LEU A 156 16.09 -14.13 28.47
C LEU A 156 16.90 -13.66 29.68
N ASP A 157 17.60 -12.53 29.57
CA ASP A 157 18.42 -11.98 30.65
C ASP A 157 17.57 -11.50 31.85
N ASN A 158 16.29 -11.16 31.61
CA ASN A 158 15.34 -10.68 32.61
C ASN A 158 14.24 -11.72 32.90
N PHE A 159 14.51 -13.00 32.67
CA PHE A 159 13.52 -14.09 32.75
C PHE A 159 12.65 -14.06 34.01
N SER A 160 13.25 -13.81 35.19
CA SER A 160 12.53 -13.77 36.47
C SER A 160 11.57 -12.59 36.65
N GLU A 161 11.67 -11.54 35.82
CA GLU A 161 10.82 -10.35 35.93
C GLU A 161 9.46 -10.52 35.24
N TRP A 162 9.34 -11.48 34.32
CA TRP A 162 8.18 -11.61 33.45
C TRP A 162 7.60 -13.01 33.35
N VAL A 163 8.32 -14.05 33.77
CA VAL A 163 7.83 -15.43 33.71
C VAL A 163 8.32 -16.29 34.88
N ASN A 164 7.46 -17.19 35.33
CA ASN A 164 7.78 -18.26 36.28
C ASN A 164 7.31 -19.60 35.70
N ILE A 165 8.14 -20.64 35.81
CA ILE A 165 7.82 -22.00 35.35
C ILE A 165 7.95 -22.94 36.54
N SER A 166 6.89 -23.67 36.83
CA SER A 166 6.84 -24.59 37.96
C SER A 166 6.14 -25.90 37.61
N VAL A 167 6.39 -26.95 38.39
CA VAL A 167 5.61 -28.19 38.39
C VAL A 167 4.71 -28.12 39.62
N PRO A 168 3.46 -27.63 39.49
CA PRO A 168 2.65 -27.34 40.66
C PRO A 168 2.19 -28.64 41.33
N TYR A 169 1.69 -29.61 40.56
CA TYR A 169 0.98 -30.77 41.07
C TYR A 169 1.33 -32.02 40.26
N SER A 170 1.26 -33.19 40.89
CA SER A 170 1.45 -34.48 40.22
C SER A 170 0.19 -34.92 39.46
N PHE A 171 -0.17 -34.18 38.41
CA PHE A 171 -1.36 -34.46 37.58
C PHE A 171 -1.35 -35.88 36.99
N GLU A 172 -0.16 -36.39 36.63
CA GLU A 172 0.05 -37.76 36.16
C GLU A 172 -0.46 -38.84 37.12
N LEU A 173 -0.46 -38.57 38.43
CA LEU A 173 -0.86 -39.53 39.46
C LEU A 173 -2.35 -39.51 39.78
N ARG A 174 -3.07 -38.46 39.36
CA ARG A 174 -4.50 -38.28 39.66
C ARG A 174 -5.36 -38.23 38.40
N SER A 175 -5.28 -37.12 37.69
CA SER A 175 -6.12 -36.82 36.54
C SER A 175 -5.60 -35.57 35.85
N SER A 176 -5.73 -35.52 34.52
CA SER A 176 -5.34 -34.34 33.73
C SER A 176 -6.23 -33.15 34.09
N PRO A 177 -5.67 -31.92 34.16
CA PRO A 177 -6.47 -30.71 34.25
C PRO A 177 -7.34 -30.56 32.99
N PHE A 178 -8.51 -29.97 33.19
CA PHE A 178 -9.53 -29.74 32.17
C PHE A 178 -9.75 -28.24 31.90
N LEU A 179 -9.84 -27.46 32.97
CA LEU A 179 -10.08 -26.01 32.94
C LEU A 179 -9.25 -25.33 34.03
N ILE A 180 -8.66 -24.18 33.71
CA ILE A 180 -8.10 -23.25 34.69
C ILE A 180 -8.81 -21.91 34.59
N LYS A 181 -9.07 -21.27 35.74
CA LYS A 181 -9.67 -19.95 35.79
C LYS A 181 -9.01 -19.12 36.88
N ALA A 182 -8.47 -17.96 36.52
CA ALA A 182 -8.05 -16.96 37.48
C ALA A 182 -9.28 -16.27 38.08
N LEU A 183 -9.38 -16.25 39.41
CA LEU A 183 -10.35 -15.41 40.13
C LEU A 183 -9.80 -14.00 40.34
N ASP A 184 -8.50 -13.91 40.55
CA ASP A 184 -7.68 -12.71 40.62
C ASP A 184 -6.22 -13.08 40.29
N GLU A 185 -5.29 -12.14 40.46
CA GLU A 185 -3.88 -12.35 40.16
C GLU A 185 -3.18 -13.38 41.08
N LEU A 186 -3.77 -13.74 42.23
CA LEU A 186 -3.16 -14.59 43.26
C LEU A 186 -3.85 -15.96 43.41
N ASN A 187 -5.11 -16.07 43.00
CA ASN A 187 -5.94 -17.24 43.22
C ASN A 187 -6.43 -17.82 41.88
N ILE A 188 -5.96 -19.03 41.57
CA ILE A 188 -6.30 -19.76 40.34
C ILE A 188 -7.02 -21.05 40.72
N ILE A 189 -8.14 -21.33 40.07
CA ILE A 189 -8.90 -22.56 40.27
C ILE A 189 -8.64 -23.52 39.10
N VAL A 190 -8.38 -24.79 39.42
CA VAL A 190 -8.13 -25.84 38.42
C VAL A 190 -9.16 -26.95 38.57
N SER A 191 -9.94 -27.17 37.51
CA SER A 191 -10.87 -28.29 37.36
C SER A 191 -10.15 -29.45 36.67
N MET A 192 -10.35 -30.68 37.15
CA MET A 192 -9.73 -31.88 36.60
C MET A 192 -10.73 -32.78 35.89
N ASN A 193 -10.26 -33.65 35.00
CA ASN A 193 -11.10 -34.61 34.27
C ASN A 193 -11.85 -35.59 35.20
N ASP A 194 -11.34 -35.84 36.42
CA ASP A 194 -12.01 -36.68 37.42
C ASP A 194 -13.16 -35.95 38.16
N GLY A 195 -13.36 -34.66 37.90
CA GLY A 195 -14.34 -33.82 38.58
C GLY A 195 -13.83 -33.16 39.86
N GLY A 196 -12.55 -33.36 40.22
CA GLY A 196 -11.94 -32.67 41.34
C GLY A 196 -11.60 -31.22 41.02
N LEU A 197 -11.53 -30.40 42.08
CA LEU A 197 -11.23 -28.98 42.00
C LEU A 197 -10.04 -28.65 42.91
N LEU A 198 -9.05 -27.92 42.38
CA LEU A 198 -7.87 -27.46 43.10
C LEU A 198 -7.85 -25.93 43.17
N HIS A 199 -7.27 -25.40 44.25
CA HIS A 199 -6.91 -24.00 44.40
C HIS A 199 -5.38 -23.89 44.35
N PHE A 200 -4.87 -23.17 43.35
CA PHE A 200 -3.50 -22.72 43.25
C PHE A 200 -3.42 -21.30 43.80
N LYS A 201 -2.81 -21.15 44.97
CA LYS A 201 -2.66 -19.89 45.69
C LYS A 201 -1.21 -19.44 45.63
N ARG A 202 -0.96 -18.16 45.31
CA ARG A 202 0.38 -17.56 45.30
C ARG A 202 0.42 -16.24 46.06
N SER A 203 1.62 -15.82 46.47
CA SER A 203 1.83 -14.57 47.21
C SER A 203 1.99 -13.34 46.31
N ALA A 204 2.46 -13.57 45.09
CA ALA A 204 2.63 -12.60 44.01
C ALA A 204 2.51 -13.34 42.66
N PRO A 205 2.22 -12.65 41.54
CA PRO A 205 1.96 -13.29 40.24
C PRO A 205 3.02 -14.29 39.76
N LEU A 206 4.30 -14.02 40.02
CA LEU A 206 5.42 -14.88 39.60
C LEU A 206 6.01 -15.72 40.74
N SER A 207 5.34 -15.79 41.90
CA SER A 207 5.83 -16.57 43.06
C SER A 207 5.46 -18.06 42.99
N SER A 208 6.01 -18.85 43.92
CA SER A 208 5.65 -20.26 44.10
C SER A 208 4.18 -20.43 44.50
N ILE A 209 3.61 -21.59 44.17
CA ILE A 209 2.19 -21.88 44.34
C ILE A 209 1.98 -22.91 45.43
N ASP A 210 1.07 -22.60 46.35
CA ASP A 210 0.50 -23.51 47.32
C ASP A 210 -0.79 -24.13 46.76
N ILE A 211 -1.01 -25.42 47.03
CA ILE A 211 -2.09 -26.18 46.39
C ILE A 211 -3.01 -26.77 47.44
N PHE A 212 -4.31 -26.52 47.27
CA PHE A 212 -5.36 -26.99 48.15
C PHE A 212 -6.44 -27.72 47.35
N ASN A 213 -6.99 -28.79 47.92
CA ASN A 213 -8.12 -29.51 47.34
C ASN A 213 -9.43 -28.95 47.91
N PHE A 214 -10.44 -28.75 47.05
CA PHE A 214 -11.79 -28.49 47.53
C PHE A 214 -12.50 -29.79 47.94
N SER A 215 -13.30 -29.72 49.00
CA SER A 215 -14.20 -30.79 49.42
C SER A 215 -15.66 -30.44 49.15
N ASP A 216 -16.40 -31.36 48.50
CA ASP A 216 -17.83 -31.25 48.23
C ASP A 216 -18.68 -31.44 49.50
N LEU A 217 -19.90 -30.89 49.51
CA LEU A 217 -20.88 -31.01 50.61
C LEU A 217 -21.35 -32.46 50.86
N ALA A 218 -21.12 -33.36 49.90
CA ALA A 218 -21.35 -34.79 50.05
C ALA A 218 -20.01 -35.54 50.17
N PRO A 219 -19.51 -35.78 51.39
CA PRO A 219 -18.32 -36.59 51.60
C PRO A 219 -18.74 -38.06 51.67
N LEU A 220 -18.66 -38.82 50.58
CA LEU A 220 -18.63 -40.30 50.62
C LEU A 220 -18.18 -40.95 49.29
N VAL A 221 -17.17 -40.39 48.64
CA VAL A 221 -16.40 -41.13 47.61
C VAL A 221 -14.91 -40.89 47.85
N SER A 222 -14.41 -41.34 48.98
CA SER A 222 -12.97 -41.50 49.20
C SER A 222 -12.71 -42.95 49.57
N LEU A 223 -12.51 -43.80 48.55
CA LEU A 223 -11.78 -45.08 48.54
C LEU A 223 -11.87 -45.73 47.14
N ASN A 224 -11.37 -45.06 46.11
CA ASN A 224 -11.34 -45.57 44.73
C ASN A 224 -10.42 -46.79 44.51
N PHE A 225 -9.70 -47.26 45.54
CA PHE A 225 -8.91 -48.50 45.43
C PHE A 225 -9.70 -49.77 45.81
N VAL A 226 -10.86 -49.64 46.48
CA VAL A 226 -11.69 -50.79 46.92
C VAL A 226 -13.13 -50.70 46.35
N GLY A 227 -13.54 -49.54 45.82
CA GLY A 227 -14.89 -49.29 45.30
C GLY A 227 -15.35 -50.19 44.15
N ASN A 228 -14.44 -50.75 43.35
CA ASN A 228 -14.79 -51.64 42.23
C ASN A 228 -15.36 -53.01 42.65
N LEU A 229 -15.36 -53.35 43.95
CA LEU A 229 -15.94 -54.59 44.46
C LEU A 229 -17.36 -54.42 45.05
N PHE A 230 -17.83 -53.19 45.31
CA PHE A 230 -19.12 -52.94 45.99
C PHE A 230 -20.00 -51.85 45.37
N SER A 231 -19.62 -51.24 44.24
CA SER A 231 -20.52 -50.35 43.49
C SER A 231 -21.60 -51.16 42.77
N ASN A 232 -22.88 -50.92 43.12
CA ASN A 232 -24.03 -51.43 42.36
C ASN A 232 -23.87 -51.08 40.86
N PRO A 233 -24.15 -52.00 39.91
CA PRO A 233 -23.92 -51.78 38.48
C PRO A 233 -24.81 -50.72 37.81
N GLY A 234 -25.60 -49.95 38.58
CA GLY A 234 -26.61 -49.01 38.08
C GLY A 234 -26.34 -47.52 38.32
N LYS A 235 -25.24 -47.13 38.96
CA LYS A 235 -24.85 -45.72 39.15
C LYS A 235 -23.33 -45.54 39.03
N LEU A 236 -22.79 -45.84 37.85
CA LEU A 236 -21.49 -45.27 37.47
C LEU A 236 -21.71 -43.79 37.20
N GLU A 237 -20.91 -42.90 37.81
CA GLU A 237 -20.87 -41.49 37.43
C GLU A 237 -20.69 -41.42 35.92
N ALA A 238 -21.64 -40.78 35.22
CA ALA A 238 -21.59 -40.72 33.78
C ALA A 238 -20.33 -39.95 33.37
N THR A 239 -19.37 -40.65 32.75
CA THR A 239 -18.22 -40.03 32.09
C THR A 239 -18.60 -39.72 30.64
N ILE A 240 -18.38 -38.49 30.21
CA ILE A 240 -18.69 -38.00 28.86
C ILE A 240 -17.36 -37.82 28.15
N GLY A 241 -17.05 -38.66 27.18
CA GLY A 241 -15.77 -38.58 26.46
C GLY A 241 -14.53 -38.72 27.35
N GLY A 242 -14.62 -39.40 28.50
CA GLY A 242 -13.51 -39.54 29.45
C GLY A 242 -13.43 -38.43 30.53
N ILE A 243 -14.36 -37.47 30.53
CA ILE A 243 -14.45 -36.40 31.53
C ILE A 243 -15.64 -36.70 32.47
N SER A 244 -15.44 -36.57 33.78
CA SER A 244 -16.47 -36.73 34.80
C SER A 244 -17.59 -35.71 34.61
N SER A 245 -18.85 -36.15 34.70
CA SER A 245 -20.01 -35.25 34.69
C SER A 245 -20.03 -34.20 35.82
N ASN A 246 -19.17 -34.37 36.84
CA ASN A 246 -18.98 -33.40 37.91
C ASN A 246 -17.89 -32.35 37.62
N ALA A 247 -17.11 -32.50 36.55
CA ALA A 247 -16.06 -31.54 36.18
C ALA A 247 -16.67 -30.18 35.86
N ALA A 248 -16.05 -29.13 36.40
CA ALA A 248 -16.46 -27.75 36.15
C ALA A 248 -16.07 -27.34 34.72
N VAL A 249 -17.03 -26.83 33.96
CA VAL A 249 -16.89 -26.28 32.61
C VAL A 249 -16.75 -24.76 32.59
N ASP A 250 -17.19 -24.09 33.65
CA ASP A 250 -17.00 -22.65 33.82
C ASP A 250 -17.01 -22.27 35.30
N ILE A 251 -16.35 -21.15 35.61
CA ILE A 251 -16.08 -20.67 36.97
C ILE A 251 -16.20 -19.15 36.99
N ALA A 252 -16.95 -18.60 37.94
CA ALA A 252 -17.13 -17.15 38.11
C ALA A 252 -16.94 -16.70 39.58
N LYS A 253 -16.28 -15.56 39.78
CA LYS A 253 -16.09 -14.95 41.10
C LYS A 253 -17.38 -14.27 41.56
N LEU A 254 -17.88 -14.63 42.75
CA LEU A 254 -19.01 -13.94 43.37
C LEU A 254 -18.49 -12.72 44.14
N ASN A 255 -17.56 -12.97 45.06
CA ASN A 255 -16.91 -11.99 45.93
C ASN A 255 -15.47 -12.42 46.25
N GLU A 256 -14.77 -11.71 47.13
CA GLU A 256 -13.37 -12.02 47.51
C GLU A 256 -13.16 -13.38 48.20
N LYS A 257 -14.22 -13.99 48.73
CA LYS A 257 -14.16 -15.26 49.47
C LYS A 257 -14.85 -16.41 48.75
N GLU A 258 -15.79 -16.12 47.86
CA GLU A 258 -16.67 -17.13 47.26
C GLU A 258 -16.67 -17.06 45.74
N PHE A 259 -16.74 -18.23 45.11
CA PHE A 259 -16.88 -18.39 43.68
C PHE A 259 -17.89 -19.49 43.36
N VAL A 260 -18.39 -19.48 42.14
CA VAL A 260 -19.38 -20.44 41.63
C VAL A 260 -18.83 -21.21 40.46
N THR A 261 -19.21 -22.49 40.35
CA THR A 261 -18.84 -23.37 39.24
C THR A 261 -20.09 -23.94 38.57
N LEU A 262 -20.03 -24.11 37.25
CA LEU A 262 -20.99 -24.89 36.47
C LEU A 262 -20.32 -26.21 36.10
N SER A 263 -20.95 -27.35 36.40
CA SER A 263 -20.45 -28.67 36.01
C SER A 263 -21.16 -29.24 34.78
N LEU A 264 -20.58 -30.26 34.15
CA LEU A 264 -21.10 -30.94 32.94
C LEU A 264 -22.52 -31.54 33.11
N ASN A 265 -22.92 -31.87 34.33
CA ASN A 265 -24.29 -32.26 34.66
C ASN A 265 -25.25 -31.07 34.90
N LYS A 266 -24.87 -29.86 34.50
CA LYS A 266 -25.60 -28.60 34.69
C LYS A 266 -25.85 -28.23 36.16
N SER A 267 -25.00 -28.69 37.10
CA SER A 267 -25.10 -28.29 38.51
C SER A 267 -24.30 -27.01 38.81
N VAL A 268 -24.89 -26.09 39.58
CA VAL A 268 -24.25 -24.84 39.97
C VAL A 268 -23.86 -24.91 41.44
N LYS A 269 -22.56 -24.91 41.73
CA LYS A 269 -22.01 -25.08 43.10
C LYS A 269 -21.24 -23.85 43.53
N VAL A 270 -21.41 -23.45 44.79
CA VAL A 270 -20.67 -22.31 45.39
C VAL A 270 -19.64 -22.86 46.37
N TYR A 271 -18.41 -22.34 46.30
CA TYR A 271 -17.29 -22.72 47.14
C TYR A 271 -16.72 -21.50 47.87
N ASP A 272 -16.23 -21.72 49.09
CA ASP A 272 -15.44 -20.75 49.85
C ASP A 272 -13.95 -21.03 49.64
N ILE A 273 -13.22 -20.00 49.23
CA ILE A 273 -11.80 -20.10 48.86
C ILE A 273 -10.86 -20.29 50.06
N ASN A 274 -11.29 -19.87 51.26
CA ASN A 274 -10.46 -19.88 52.46
C ASN A 274 -10.57 -21.20 53.23
N SER A 275 -11.77 -21.77 53.28
CA SER A 275 -12.07 -23.05 53.91
C SER A 275 -11.95 -24.24 52.96
N HIS A 276 -11.85 -23.98 51.66
CA HIS A 276 -11.82 -24.96 50.57
C HIS A 276 -13.00 -25.93 50.61
N LYS A 277 -14.18 -25.44 51.01
CA LYS A 277 -15.41 -26.22 51.12
C LYS A 277 -16.49 -25.70 50.20
N GLN A 278 -17.28 -26.62 49.66
CA GLN A 278 -18.55 -26.28 49.05
C GLN A 278 -19.50 -25.73 50.12
N ILE A 279 -20.13 -24.59 49.85
CA ILE A 279 -21.07 -23.92 50.76
C ILE A 279 -22.51 -24.16 50.32
N ARG A 280 -22.75 -24.22 49.00
CA ARG A 280 -24.09 -24.31 48.42
C ARG A 280 -24.10 -25.17 47.14
N ASN A 281 -25.22 -25.83 46.90
CA ASN A 281 -25.53 -26.48 45.63
C ASN A 281 -26.90 -26.00 45.14
N CYS A 282 -26.95 -25.43 43.95
CA CYS A 282 -28.17 -24.96 43.29
C CYS A 282 -28.60 -26.03 42.28
N ASN A 283 -29.50 -26.93 42.70
CA ASN A 283 -29.98 -28.04 41.89
C ASN A 283 -31.25 -27.72 41.06
N ASP A 284 -31.90 -26.58 41.30
CA ASP A 284 -33.21 -26.23 40.73
C ASP A 284 -33.13 -25.51 39.36
N LEU A 285 -32.19 -25.88 38.49
CA LEU A 285 -32.21 -25.46 37.07
C LEU A 285 -33.11 -26.39 36.22
N SER A 286 -34.04 -27.09 36.87
CA SER A 286 -34.69 -28.30 36.39
C SER A 286 -35.82 -28.05 35.38
N SER A 287 -35.51 -28.19 34.10
CA SER A 287 -36.45 -28.69 33.09
C SER A 287 -35.82 -29.67 32.09
N SER A 288 -34.49 -29.75 31.98
CA SER A 288 -33.82 -30.61 30.99
C SER A 288 -33.53 -32.02 31.54
N LYS A 289 -34.47 -32.97 31.35
CA LYS A 289 -34.22 -34.41 31.52
C LYS A 289 -33.56 -35.05 30.28
N GLY A 290 -33.14 -34.27 29.29
CA GLY A 290 -32.58 -34.78 28.05
C GLY A 290 -31.13 -35.23 28.19
N LYS A 291 -30.69 -35.99 27.18
CA LYS A 291 -29.37 -36.60 27.09
C LYS A 291 -28.27 -35.55 27.10
N ILE A 292 -27.12 -36.00 27.58
CA ILE A 292 -25.89 -35.27 27.90
C ILE A 292 -25.15 -34.69 26.66
N GLU A 293 -25.86 -34.50 25.53
CA GLU A 293 -25.28 -34.11 24.22
C GLU A 293 -25.01 -32.60 24.07
N TRP A 294 -25.35 -31.78 25.08
CA TRP A 294 -25.12 -30.32 25.07
C TRP A 294 -23.64 -29.92 25.08
N VAL A 295 -22.75 -30.86 25.40
CA VAL A 295 -21.29 -30.66 25.50
C VAL A 295 -20.60 -30.69 24.13
N THR A 296 -21.29 -31.12 23.06
CA THR A 296 -20.67 -31.31 21.74
C THR A 296 -20.17 -30.02 21.08
N ASN A 297 -20.77 -28.86 21.42
CA ASN A 297 -20.23 -27.54 21.07
C ASN A 297 -20.18 -26.68 22.33
N VAL A 298 -18.99 -26.50 22.90
CA VAL A 298 -18.78 -25.67 24.08
C VAL A 298 -18.68 -24.20 23.63
N PRO A 299 -19.59 -23.30 24.07
CA PRO A 299 -19.47 -21.87 23.87
C PRO A 299 -18.21 -21.35 24.58
N ASN A 300 -17.81 -20.14 24.24
CA ASN A 300 -16.62 -19.52 24.82
C ASN A 300 -16.72 -19.37 26.35
N LYS A 301 -17.92 -19.06 26.86
CA LYS A 301 -18.25 -19.00 28.28
C LYS A 301 -19.72 -19.38 28.52
N TYR A 302 -20.04 -19.70 29.77
CA TYR A 302 -21.40 -19.94 30.24
C TYR A 302 -21.85 -18.91 31.27
N PHE A 303 -20.92 -18.41 32.09
CA PHE A 303 -21.16 -17.34 33.04
C PHE A 303 -20.73 -15.98 32.50
N GLN A 304 -21.48 -14.95 32.85
CA GLN A 304 -21.06 -13.56 32.70
C GLN A 304 -21.51 -12.73 33.89
N SER A 305 -20.53 -12.14 34.60
CA SER A 305 -20.81 -11.08 35.55
C SER A 305 -20.95 -9.74 34.84
N HIS A 306 -21.92 -8.95 35.22
CA HIS A 306 -22.13 -7.60 34.70
C HIS A 306 -22.56 -6.68 35.85
N VAL A 307 -22.23 -5.39 35.72
CA VAL A 307 -22.44 -4.38 36.77
C VAL A 307 -23.17 -3.20 36.18
N HIS A 308 -24.16 -2.69 36.92
CA HIS A 308 -24.83 -1.44 36.61
C HIS A 308 -24.97 -0.59 37.84
N PHE A 309 -24.36 0.60 37.81
CA PHE A 309 -24.18 1.45 38.98
C PHE A 309 -23.55 0.71 40.16
N SER A 310 -24.38 0.25 41.11
CA SER A 310 -23.98 -0.50 42.31
C SER A 310 -24.55 -1.92 42.36
N GLN A 311 -25.38 -2.30 41.39
CA GLN A 311 -25.92 -3.64 41.29
C GLN A 311 -24.98 -4.52 40.47
N LYS A 312 -24.61 -5.67 41.02
CA LYS A 312 -23.79 -6.68 40.35
C LYS A 312 -24.65 -7.89 40.10
N SER A 313 -24.70 -8.34 38.86
CA SER A 313 -25.51 -9.46 38.40
C SER A 313 -24.62 -10.56 37.82
N LEU A 314 -25.05 -11.81 37.92
CA LEU A 314 -24.42 -12.95 37.28
C LEU A 314 -25.44 -13.67 36.41
N SER A 315 -25.14 -13.80 35.13
CA SER A 315 -25.95 -14.57 34.18
C SER A 315 -25.30 -15.90 33.87
N LEU A 316 -26.14 -16.94 33.75
CA LEU A 316 -25.78 -18.25 33.24
C LEU A 316 -26.60 -18.55 31.99
N MET A 317 -25.92 -18.91 30.90
CA MET A 317 -26.56 -19.40 29.69
C MET A 317 -26.66 -20.93 29.69
N LEU A 318 -27.86 -21.46 29.43
CA LEU A 318 -28.11 -22.90 29.33
C LEU A 318 -28.87 -23.25 28.06
N PRO A 319 -28.51 -24.36 27.38
CA PRO A 319 -29.34 -24.93 26.32
C PRO A 319 -30.58 -25.61 26.92
N ILE A 320 -31.74 -25.36 26.32
CA ILE A 320 -33.04 -25.95 26.67
C ILE A 320 -33.33 -27.14 25.76
N ASP A 321 -33.74 -28.27 26.33
CA ASP A 321 -34.19 -29.43 25.56
C ASP A 321 -35.67 -29.25 25.20
N GLY A 322 -35.98 -28.99 23.93
CA GLY A 322 -37.34 -28.94 23.42
C GLY A 322 -37.48 -29.72 22.11
N ASP A 323 -38.63 -30.37 21.89
CA ASP A 323 -39.02 -30.90 20.57
C ASP A 323 -39.11 -29.72 19.60
N LEU A 324 -38.03 -29.46 18.89
CA LEU A 324 -37.96 -28.40 17.88
C LEU A 324 -38.95 -28.73 16.76
N GLY A 325 -40.04 -27.97 16.69
CA GLY A 325 -40.80 -27.84 15.45
C GLY A 325 -39.86 -27.50 14.29
N VAL A 326 -40.13 -28.03 13.11
CA VAL A 326 -39.29 -27.87 11.91
C VAL A 326 -39.01 -26.38 11.66
N GLY A 327 -37.75 -25.94 11.80
CA GLY A 327 -37.27 -24.61 11.36
C GLY A 327 -36.88 -23.60 12.46
N ARG A 328 -36.99 -23.95 13.75
CA ARG A 328 -36.60 -23.04 14.86
C ARG A 328 -35.15 -23.21 15.30
N GLU A 329 -34.54 -22.12 15.77
CA GLU A 329 -33.22 -22.13 16.45
C GLU A 329 -33.29 -22.96 17.74
N PRO A 330 -32.20 -23.62 18.17
CA PRO A 330 -32.18 -24.31 19.46
C PRO A 330 -32.45 -23.31 20.60
N PRO A 331 -33.43 -23.57 21.49
CA PRO A 331 -33.78 -22.63 22.54
C PRO A 331 -32.67 -22.56 23.60
N TYR A 332 -32.22 -21.34 23.92
CA TYR A 332 -31.33 -21.05 25.03
C TYR A 332 -32.06 -20.21 26.07
N ALA A 333 -31.71 -20.40 27.34
CA ALA A 333 -32.20 -19.59 28.43
C ALA A 333 -31.07 -18.95 29.21
N PHE A 334 -31.38 -17.77 29.76
CA PHE A 334 -30.53 -17.01 30.65
C PHE A 334 -31.11 -17.05 32.05
N ALA A 335 -30.31 -17.59 32.96
CA ALA A 335 -30.54 -17.60 34.39
C ALA A 335 -29.77 -16.43 35.01
N ASN A 336 -30.47 -15.42 35.52
CA ASN A 336 -29.88 -14.21 36.08
C ASN A 336 -30.01 -14.22 37.62
N TRP A 337 -28.90 -13.95 38.32
CA TRP A 337 -28.84 -13.77 39.77
C TRP A 337 -28.36 -12.37 40.12
N ASP A 338 -28.96 -11.78 41.16
CA ASP A 338 -28.38 -10.60 41.83
C ASP A 338 -27.29 -11.08 42.80
N ILE A 339 -26.08 -10.56 42.63
CA ILE A 339 -24.90 -10.87 43.45
C ILE A 339 -24.31 -9.61 44.10
N SER A 340 -25.08 -8.52 44.21
CA SER A 340 -24.65 -7.27 44.83
C SER A 340 -24.23 -7.45 46.29
N ASN A 341 -24.90 -8.34 47.02
CA ASN A 341 -24.57 -8.74 48.39
C ASN A 341 -23.46 -9.81 48.46
N GLY A 342 -22.85 -10.15 47.33
CA GLY A 342 -21.87 -11.23 47.20
C GLY A 342 -22.47 -12.64 47.24
N LYS A 343 -23.78 -12.80 47.36
CA LYS A 343 -24.49 -14.10 47.43
C LYS A 343 -25.39 -14.28 46.21
N LEU A 344 -25.65 -15.53 45.82
CA LEU A 344 -26.66 -15.85 44.80
C LEU A 344 -28.07 -15.66 45.38
N GLU A 345 -28.66 -14.49 45.17
CA GLU A 345 -30.01 -14.10 45.58
C GLU A 345 -30.88 -13.82 44.35
N ASN A 346 -32.19 -14.11 44.42
CA ASN A 346 -33.18 -13.92 43.34
C ASN A 346 -32.82 -14.50 41.96
N PHE A 347 -33.47 -15.58 41.55
CA PHE A 347 -33.28 -16.19 40.23
C PHE A 347 -34.36 -15.69 39.26
N GLU A 348 -33.95 -15.03 38.18
CA GLU A 348 -34.80 -14.73 37.03
C GLU A 348 -34.42 -15.61 35.85
N TYR A 349 -35.43 -16.11 35.13
CA TYR A 349 -35.24 -16.98 33.98
C TYR A 349 -35.82 -16.32 32.74
N LEU A 350 -34.96 -16.03 31.76
CA LEU A 350 -35.33 -15.44 30.48
C LEU A 350 -35.11 -16.48 29.38
N GLU A 351 -36.20 -16.89 28.73
CA GLU A 351 -36.12 -17.66 27.49
C GLU A 351 -36.04 -16.71 26.30
N LEU A 352 -34.99 -16.84 25.49
CA LEU A 352 -34.88 -16.08 24.26
C LEU A 352 -35.73 -16.76 23.19
N VAL A 353 -37.01 -16.38 23.12
CA VAL A 353 -37.93 -16.86 22.08
C VAL A 353 -38.10 -15.77 21.03
N ASP A 354 -37.67 -16.04 19.80
CA ASP A 354 -37.98 -15.18 18.67
C ASP A 354 -39.46 -15.36 18.28
N GLN A 355 -40.34 -14.59 18.91
CA GLN A 355 -41.77 -14.55 18.57
C GLN A 355 -42.06 -13.60 17.39
N TYR A 356 -41.05 -12.86 16.90
CA TYR A 356 -41.21 -11.75 15.95
C TYR A 356 -40.70 -12.06 14.53
N SER A 357 -40.44 -13.33 14.22
CA SER A 357 -39.94 -13.80 12.93
C SER A 357 -40.99 -13.77 11.79
N ASN A 358 -41.63 -12.62 11.55
CA ASN A 358 -42.51 -12.39 10.40
C ASN A 358 -41.84 -11.59 9.27
N THR A 359 -40.58 -11.17 9.42
CA THR A 359 -39.95 -10.23 8.47
C THR A 359 -38.95 -10.85 7.50
N TYR A 360 -38.58 -12.13 7.67
CA TYR A 360 -37.65 -12.82 6.77
C TYR A 360 -38.11 -14.25 6.53
N GLU A 361 -38.59 -14.55 5.32
CA GLU A 361 -38.78 -15.95 4.89
C GLU A 361 -37.42 -16.65 4.88
N ARG A 362 -37.13 -17.40 5.95
CA ARG A 362 -35.93 -18.26 6.02
C ARG A 362 -36.04 -19.38 4.98
N HIS A 363 -34.95 -19.64 4.25
CA HIS A 363 -34.71 -20.99 3.75
C HIS A 363 -34.51 -21.91 4.96
N SER A 364 -35.53 -22.68 5.29
CA SER A 364 -35.69 -23.49 6.53
C SER A 364 -34.59 -24.53 6.86
N ALA A 365 -33.54 -24.66 6.04
CA ALA A 365 -32.49 -25.65 6.21
C ALA A 365 -31.30 -25.17 7.06
N ASP A 366 -30.91 -23.90 6.99
CA ASP A 366 -29.65 -23.42 7.59
C ASP A 366 -29.76 -23.05 9.08
N THR A 367 -30.96 -22.69 9.56
CA THR A 367 -31.18 -22.21 10.93
C THR A 367 -31.18 -23.30 11.99
N LYS A 368 -31.24 -24.57 11.59
CA LYS A 368 -31.19 -25.71 12.51
C LYS A 368 -29.80 -25.95 13.11
N ASN A 369 -28.75 -25.38 12.52
CA ASN A 369 -27.36 -25.65 12.89
C ASN A 369 -26.67 -24.49 13.64
N LEU A 370 -27.34 -23.35 13.82
CA LEU A 370 -26.79 -22.20 14.55
C LEU A 370 -26.71 -22.51 16.04
N ARG A 371 -25.52 -22.34 16.62
CA ARG A 371 -25.30 -22.47 18.07
C ARG A 371 -24.68 -21.19 18.63
N ILE A 372 -24.94 -20.89 19.91
CA ILE A 372 -24.29 -19.75 20.57
C ILE A 372 -22.80 -20.06 20.69
N GLN A 373 -21.98 -19.20 20.08
CA GLN A 373 -20.53 -19.22 20.18
C GLN A 373 -20.06 -18.42 21.40
N ASP A 374 -20.64 -17.24 21.63
CA ASP A 374 -20.35 -16.36 22.77
C ASP A 374 -21.52 -15.37 22.98
N PHE A 375 -21.54 -14.67 24.11
CA PHE A 375 -22.55 -13.66 24.41
C PHE A 375 -22.00 -12.53 25.29
N GLN A 376 -22.66 -11.37 25.25
CA GLN A 376 -22.39 -10.27 26.17
C GLN A 376 -23.68 -9.56 26.57
N ILE A 377 -23.86 -9.37 27.87
CA ILE A 377 -24.97 -8.61 28.45
C ILE A 377 -24.47 -7.23 28.84
N VAL A 378 -25.20 -6.20 28.41
CA VAL A 378 -24.93 -4.80 28.74
C VAL A 378 -26.17 -4.20 29.39
N GLU A 379 -25.98 -3.63 30.57
CA GLU A 379 -27.05 -3.00 31.35
C GLU A 379 -27.15 -1.50 31.02
N GLU A 380 -28.23 -1.09 30.35
CA GLU A 380 -28.56 0.31 30.06
C GLU A 380 -29.45 0.91 31.16
N THR A 381 -29.73 2.22 31.11
CA THR A 381 -30.55 2.91 32.12
C THR A 381 -31.95 2.32 32.25
N ASP A 382 -32.63 2.10 31.12
CA ASP A 382 -34.03 1.64 31.09
C ASP A 382 -34.19 0.20 30.56
N SER A 383 -33.11 -0.37 30.01
CA SER A 383 -33.12 -1.65 29.31
C SER A 383 -31.91 -2.52 29.65
N VAL A 384 -32.01 -3.81 29.36
CA VAL A 384 -30.89 -4.77 29.39
C VAL A 384 -30.74 -5.35 27.98
N ALA A 385 -29.58 -5.15 27.38
CA ALA A 385 -29.27 -5.62 26.03
C ALA A 385 -28.48 -6.93 26.10
N TYR A 386 -29.01 -7.99 25.50
CA TYR A 386 -28.37 -9.30 25.36
C TYR A 386 -27.84 -9.45 23.93
N TYR A 387 -26.52 -9.35 23.77
CA TYR A 387 -25.83 -9.55 22.50
C TYR A 387 -25.40 -11.02 22.39
N ILE A 388 -25.95 -11.73 21.41
CA ILE A 388 -25.73 -13.16 21.19
C ILE A 388 -25.01 -13.36 19.86
N LEU A 389 -23.85 -14.04 19.90
CA LEU A 389 -23.13 -14.45 18.70
C LEU A 389 -23.50 -15.89 18.35
N TYR A 390 -24.23 -16.07 17.25
CA TYR A 390 -24.51 -17.38 16.68
C TYR A 390 -23.48 -17.76 15.63
N LYS A 391 -23.18 -19.06 15.54
CA LYS A 391 -22.24 -19.62 14.58
C LYS A 391 -22.70 -20.96 14.01
N SER A 392 -22.41 -21.17 12.73
CA SER A 392 -22.47 -22.45 12.03
C SER A 392 -21.29 -22.53 11.06
N ASN A 393 -20.26 -23.29 11.41
CA ASN A 393 -18.97 -23.31 10.71
C ASN A 393 -18.39 -21.88 10.57
N THR A 394 -18.22 -21.37 9.36
CA THR A 394 -17.71 -20.02 9.08
C THR A 394 -18.80 -18.95 9.01
N TYR A 395 -20.08 -19.33 9.00
CA TYR A 395 -21.19 -18.38 9.03
C TYR A 395 -21.45 -17.94 10.47
N SER A 396 -21.65 -16.63 10.66
CA SER A 396 -21.96 -16.04 11.96
C SER A 396 -23.01 -14.94 11.87
N GLU A 397 -23.79 -14.80 12.94
CA GLU A 397 -24.82 -13.78 13.08
C GLU A 397 -24.77 -13.20 14.50
N VAL A 398 -24.94 -11.89 14.62
CA VAL A 398 -25.11 -11.23 15.91
C VAL A 398 -26.56 -10.80 16.06
N VAL A 399 -27.17 -11.18 17.18
CA VAL A 399 -28.54 -10.83 17.53
C VAL A 399 -28.55 -10.09 18.86
N CYS A 400 -29.21 -8.93 18.91
CA CYS A 400 -29.40 -8.14 20.11
C CYS A 400 -30.87 -8.23 20.56
N PHE A 401 -31.09 -8.69 21.79
CA PHE A 401 -32.39 -8.66 22.45
C PHE A 401 -32.39 -7.57 23.51
N ASN A 402 -33.28 -6.58 23.38
CA ASN A 402 -33.44 -5.53 24.39
C ASN A 402 -34.62 -5.87 25.29
N GLN A 403 -34.38 -5.96 26.59
CA GLN A 403 -35.38 -6.24 27.61
C GLN A 403 -35.65 -4.97 28.43
N ALA A 404 -36.91 -4.54 28.55
CA ALA A 404 -37.23 -3.41 29.43
C ALA A 404 -37.08 -3.81 30.91
N ARG A 405 -36.40 -2.99 31.71
CA ARG A 405 -36.21 -3.28 33.15
C ARG A 405 -37.52 -3.35 33.93
N SER A 406 -38.48 -2.49 33.58
CA SER A 406 -39.74 -2.34 34.31
C SER A 406 -40.72 -3.48 34.08
N THR A 407 -40.87 -3.93 32.83
CA THR A 407 -41.82 -4.98 32.43
C THR A 407 -41.19 -6.36 32.30
N ARG A 408 -39.85 -6.42 32.17
CA ARG A 408 -39.07 -7.65 31.87
C ARG A 408 -39.41 -8.30 30.54
N GLU A 409 -40.16 -7.61 29.68
CA GLU A 409 -40.50 -8.07 28.34
C GLU A 409 -39.41 -7.66 27.34
N ILE A 410 -39.20 -8.49 26.32
CA ILE A 410 -38.34 -8.15 25.18
C ILE A 410 -39.06 -7.07 24.35
N THR A 411 -38.50 -5.88 24.30
CA THR A 411 -39.07 -4.72 23.59
C THR A 411 -38.67 -4.66 22.13
N SER A 412 -37.48 -5.17 21.80
CA SER A 412 -37.00 -5.22 20.41
C SER A 412 -35.96 -6.32 20.23
N VAL A 413 -35.92 -6.87 19.01
CA VAL A 413 -34.90 -7.80 18.54
C VAL A 413 -34.28 -7.21 17.29
N THR A 414 -32.96 -7.02 17.31
CA THR A 414 -32.21 -6.50 16.16
C THR A 414 -31.23 -7.57 15.71
N ARG A 415 -31.27 -7.93 14.43
CA ARG A 415 -30.37 -8.92 13.82
C ARG A 415 -29.37 -8.23 12.92
N SER A 416 -28.16 -8.78 12.85
CA SER A 416 -27.21 -8.39 11.81
C SER A 416 -27.72 -8.80 10.44
N LEU A 417 -27.52 -7.95 9.43
CA LEU A 417 -27.78 -8.28 8.03
C LEU A 417 -26.99 -9.54 7.65
N PRO A 418 -27.58 -10.43 6.84
CA PRO A 418 -26.89 -11.64 6.42
C PRO A 418 -25.64 -11.25 5.63
N GLN A 419 -24.50 -11.87 5.94
CA GLN A 419 -23.30 -11.73 5.13
C GLN A 419 -23.65 -12.13 3.69
N GLN A 420 -23.53 -11.21 2.74
CA GLN A 420 -23.81 -11.52 1.34
C GLN A 420 -22.91 -12.66 0.87
N ALA A 421 -23.48 -13.85 0.73
CA ALA A 421 -22.85 -14.92 0.00
C ALA A 421 -23.01 -14.64 -1.50
N SER A 422 -22.16 -13.77 -2.05
CA SER A 422 -22.06 -13.62 -3.51
C SER A 422 -20.62 -13.50 -4.03
N VAL A 423 -19.62 -13.94 -3.25
CA VAL A 423 -18.25 -14.10 -3.78
C VAL A 423 -18.25 -15.03 -5.00
N PHE A 424 -19.18 -15.99 -5.08
CA PHE A 424 -19.32 -16.90 -6.22
C PHE A 424 -20.10 -16.32 -7.41
N ALA A 425 -20.83 -15.20 -7.26
CA ALA A 425 -21.54 -14.56 -8.37
C ALA A 425 -20.61 -13.59 -9.16
N GLU A 426 -19.59 -13.02 -8.51
CA GLU A 426 -18.64 -12.11 -9.15
C GLU A 426 -17.46 -12.79 -9.85
N LEU A 427 -17.13 -14.01 -9.42
CA LEU A 427 -16.00 -14.79 -9.90
C LEU A 427 -16.37 -15.57 -11.15
N SER A 428 -16.50 -14.85 -12.26
CA SER A 428 -16.51 -15.46 -13.60
C SER A 428 -15.08 -15.57 -14.13
N SER A 429 -14.74 -16.69 -14.77
CA SER A 429 -13.46 -16.88 -15.48
C SER A 429 -13.22 -15.89 -16.64
N HIS A 430 -14.13 -14.94 -16.85
CA HIS A 430 -14.14 -13.94 -17.91
C HIS A 430 -13.53 -12.58 -17.49
N ARG A 431 -13.00 -12.44 -16.26
CA ARG A 431 -12.21 -11.26 -15.88
C ARG A 431 -10.78 -11.37 -16.40
N GLU A 432 -10.18 -10.22 -16.70
CA GLU A 432 -8.82 -10.14 -17.19
C GLU A 432 -7.79 -10.28 -16.06
N THR A 433 -6.55 -10.63 -16.42
CA THR A 433 -5.44 -10.75 -15.46
C THR A 433 -5.28 -9.54 -14.53
N PRO A 434 -5.33 -8.27 -15.01
CA PRO A 434 -5.16 -7.11 -14.14
C PRO A 434 -6.17 -7.02 -13.01
N TYR A 435 -7.42 -7.46 -13.25
CA TYR A 435 -8.45 -7.50 -12.22
C TYR A 435 -8.05 -8.43 -11.07
N TYR A 436 -7.65 -9.68 -11.36
CA TYR A 436 -7.26 -10.61 -10.31
C TYR A 436 -6.00 -10.18 -9.57
N VAL A 437 -5.02 -9.60 -10.28
CA VAL A 437 -3.81 -9.06 -9.65
C VAL A 437 -4.17 -7.94 -8.68
N ASN A 438 -5.05 -7.02 -9.08
CA ASN A 438 -5.52 -5.94 -8.22
C ASN A 438 -6.32 -6.48 -7.02
N THR A 439 -7.21 -7.45 -7.25
CA THR A 439 -7.99 -8.09 -6.19
C THR A 439 -7.11 -8.82 -5.18
N VAL A 440 -6.08 -9.55 -5.61
CA VAL A 440 -5.20 -10.30 -4.70
C VAL A 440 -4.27 -9.37 -3.92
N PHE A 441 -3.66 -8.38 -4.59
CA PHE A 441 -2.58 -7.63 -3.97
C PHE A 441 -2.93 -6.23 -3.50
N ASN A 442 -3.92 -5.56 -4.10
CA ASN A 442 -4.22 -4.15 -3.80
C ASN A 442 -5.52 -3.96 -3.03
N SER A 443 -6.46 -4.92 -3.08
CA SER A 443 -7.79 -4.77 -2.46
C SER A 443 -7.78 -4.75 -0.93
N GLY A 444 -6.71 -5.23 -0.28
CA GLY A 444 -6.68 -5.39 1.19
C GLY A 444 -7.50 -6.58 1.71
N MET A 445 -8.10 -7.40 0.83
CA MET A 445 -8.93 -8.55 1.21
C MET A 445 -8.14 -9.76 1.75
N PHE A 446 -6.82 -9.78 1.56
CA PHE A 446 -5.95 -10.91 1.89
C PHE A 446 -4.73 -10.42 2.65
N ASP A 447 -4.22 -11.24 3.57
CA ASP A 447 -2.93 -10.99 4.19
C ASP A 447 -1.79 -11.72 3.44
N LYS A 448 -0.55 -11.40 3.81
CA LYS A 448 0.64 -12.05 3.25
C LYS A 448 0.64 -13.58 3.48
N ARG A 449 0.09 -14.05 4.61
CA ARG A 449 0.10 -15.47 4.99
C ARG A 449 -0.80 -16.29 4.06
N MET A 450 -1.99 -15.79 3.74
CA MET A 450 -2.93 -16.38 2.80
C MET A 450 -2.33 -16.50 1.41
N VAL A 451 -1.79 -15.40 0.86
CA VAL A 451 -1.23 -15.38 -0.50
C VAL A 451 -0.03 -16.31 -0.63
N THR A 452 0.83 -16.37 0.40
CA THR A 452 1.98 -17.30 0.43
C THR A 452 1.50 -18.75 0.50
N SER A 453 0.54 -19.06 1.38
CA SER A 453 0.00 -20.42 1.51
C SER A 453 -0.75 -20.86 0.26
N ALA A 454 -1.46 -19.94 -0.42
CA ALA A 454 -2.10 -20.20 -1.70
C ALA A 454 -1.07 -20.51 -2.80
N LEU A 455 0.06 -19.81 -2.83
CA LEU A 455 1.16 -20.08 -3.76
C LEU A 455 1.79 -21.46 -3.48
N ASP A 456 1.99 -21.79 -2.22
CA ASP A 456 2.53 -23.10 -1.80
C ASP A 456 1.57 -24.23 -2.22
N ILE A 457 0.26 -24.10 -2.02
CA ILE A 457 -0.74 -25.07 -2.52
C ILE A 457 -0.69 -25.18 -4.05
N PHE A 458 -0.59 -24.05 -4.74
CA PHE A 458 -0.59 -24.02 -6.20
C PHE A 458 0.66 -24.73 -6.77
N THR A 459 1.81 -24.58 -6.12
CA THR A 459 3.07 -25.22 -6.52
C THR A 459 3.14 -26.70 -6.10
N GLN A 460 2.66 -27.06 -4.91
CA GLN A 460 2.62 -28.46 -4.43
C GLN A 460 1.73 -29.36 -5.30
N ASN A 461 0.62 -28.83 -5.82
CA ASN A 461 -0.31 -29.58 -6.67
C ASN A 461 0.09 -29.62 -8.15
N SER A 462 1.36 -29.32 -8.46
CA SER A 462 1.85 -29.22 -9.83
C SER A 462 3.02 -30.17 -10.10
N GLU A 463 3.03 -30.76 -11.30
CA GLU A 463 4.10 -31.70 -11.71
C GLU A 463 5.43 -30.98 -12.02
N ASN A 464 5.35 -29.71 -12.44
CA ASN A 464 6.50 -28.89 -12.82
C ASN A 464 6.61 -27.67 -11.90
N ILE A 465 7.73 -27.57 -11.19
CA ILE A 465 7.96 -26.49 -10.21
C ILE A 465 8.73 -25.35 -10.91
N PRO A 466 8.27 -24.09 -10.84
CA PRO A 466 9.01 -22.96 -11.37
C PRO A 466 10.31 -22.76 -10.58
N ASN A 467 11.42 -22.48 -11.28
CA ASN A 467 12.67 -22.10 -10.63
C ASN A 467 12.57 -20.64 -10.16
N LEU A 468 12.27 -20.44 -8.88
CA LEU A 468 12.12 -19.14 -8.26
C LEU A 468 13.34 -18.85 -7.37
N ASP A 469 13.99 -17.71 -7.60
CA ASP A 469 15.06 -17.22 -6.73
C ASP A 469 14.48 -16.70 -5.41
N ASP A 470 15.13 -17.01 -4.30
CA ASP A 470 14.70 -16.62 -2.96
C ASP A 470 14.64 -15.09 -2.79
N SER A 471 15.50 -14.36 -3.52
CA SER A 471 15.59 -12.90 -3.52
C SER A 471 14.37 -12.17 -4.12
N THR A 472 13.51 -12.88 -4.84
CA THR A 472 12.37 -12.27 -5.55
C THR A 472 11.21 -11.94 -4.60
N SER A 473 10.53 -10.82 -4.86
CA SER A 473 9.39 -10.40 -4.04
C SER A 473 8.19 -11.34 -4.18
N LEU A 474 7.29 -11.38 -3.19
CA LEU A 474 6.11 -12.26 -3.22
C LEU A 474 5.27 -12.00 -4.47
N ARG A 475 5.01 -10.72 -4.80
CA ARG A 475 4.25 -10.35 -6.00
C ARG A 475 4.91 -10.89 -7.27
N GLN A 476 6.24 -10.76 -7.41
CA GLN A 476 6.96 -11.28 -8.56
C GLN A 476 6.97 -12.82 -8.60
N LYS A 477 7.09 -13.49 -7.45
CA LYS A 477 7.01 -14.96 -7.34
C LYS A 477 5.67 -15.47 -7.84
N VAL A 478 4.55 -14.89 -7.40
CA VAL A 478 3.21 -15.27 -7.86
C VAL A 478 3.06 -14.99 -9.36
N MET A 479 3.43 -13.80 -9.85
CA MET A 479 3.33 -13.45 -11.27
C MET A 479 4.09 -14.43 -12.17
N ARG A 480 5.37 -14.70 -11.85
CA ARG A 480 6.18 -15.67 -12.61
C ARG A 480 5.60 -17.07 -12.57
N THR A 481 5.05 -17.47 -11.43
CA THR A 481 4.41 -18.78 -11.25
C THR A 481 3.16 -18.91 -12.13
N MET A 482 2.27 -17.91 -12.14
CA MET A 482 1.07 -17.94 -12.97
C MET A 482 1.41 -17.96 -14.47
N THR A 483 2.36 -17.13 -14.91
CA THR A 483 2.82 -17.13 -16.30
C THR A 483 3.50 -18.47 -16.68
N PHE A 484 4.28 -19.06 -15.77
CA PHE A 484 4.92 -20.37 -15.98
C PHE A 484 3.88 -21.48 -16.16
N PHE A 485 2.86 -21.54 -15.29
CA PHE A 485 1.80 -22.54 -15.38
C PHE A 485 0.95 -22.37 -16.62
N SER A 486 0.61 -21.14 -16.99
CA SER A 486 -0.10 -20.84 -18.24
C SER A 486 0.65 -21.42 -19.44
N LYS A 487 1.98 -21.24 -19.51
CA LYS A 487 2.82 -21.78 -20.59
C LYS A 487 2.95 -23.30 -20.56
N THR A 488 3.11 -23.89 -19.37
CA THR A 488 3.41 -25.32 -19.23
C THR A 488 2.15 -26.19 -19.41
N THR A 489 1.00 -25.72 -18.94
CA THR A 489 -0.29 -26.46 -19.01
C THR A 489 -1.13 -26.11 -20.24
N GLY A 490 -0.76 -25.05 -20.97
CA GLY A 490 -1.53 -24.56 -22.13
C GLY A 490 -2.85 -23.85 -21.77
N ILE A 491 -3.06 -23.50 -20.50
CA ILE A 491 -4.25 -22.77 -20.01
C ILE A 491 -3.99 -21.26 -20.11
N SER A 492 -5.04 -20.45 -20.35
CA SER A 492 -4.91 -18.98 -20.32
C SER A 492 -4.41 -18.48 -18.96
N GLU A 493 -3.61 -17.41 -18.98
CA GLU A 493 -3.10 -16.78 -17.76
C GLU A 493 -4.25 -16.31 -16.85
N SER A 494 -5.32 -15.75 -17.42
CA SER A 494 -6.52 -15.34 -16.69
C SER A 494 -7.19 -16.47 -15.90
N SER A 495 -7.21 -17.68 -16.45
CA SER A 495 -7.80 -18.86 -15.79
C SER A 495 -6.90 -19.39 -14.68
N SER A 496 -5.57 -19.25 -14.83
CA SER A 496 -4.61 -19.57 -13.77
C SER A 496 -4.77 -18.61 -12.58
N TRP A 497 -4.87 -17.31 -12.86
CA TRP A 497 -5.15 -16.28 -11.86
C TRP A 497 -6.51 -16.46 -11.17
N TYR A 498 -7.54 -16.82 -11.93
CA TYR A 498 -8.85 -17.14 -11.37
C TYR A 498 -8.79 -18.25 -10.32
N LYS A 499 -8.13 -19.38 -10.64
CA LYS A 499 -7.95 -20.49 -9.69
C LYS A 499 -7.14 -20.07 -8.46
N PHE A 500 -6.09 -19.28 -8.66
CA PHE A 500 -5.29 -18.76 -7.55
C PHE A 500 -6.11 -17.85 -6.63
N ALA A 501 -6.91 -16.94 -7.20
CA ALA A 501 -7.79 -16.07 -6.45
C ALA A 501 -8.84 -16.88 -5.66
N LEU A 502 -9.42 -17.94 -6.24
CA LEU A 502 -10.36 -18.83 -5.54
C LEU A 502 -9.74 -19.46 -4.28
N ILE A 503 -8.49 -19.93 -4.35
CA ILE A 503 -7.79 -20.48 -3.18
C ILE A 503 -7.62 -19.39 -2.10
N CYS A 504 -7.27 -18.17 -2.51
CA CYS A 504 -7.18 -17.04 -1.57
C CYS A 504 -8.53 -16.73 -0.92
N PHE A 505 -9.64 -16.76 -1.69
CA PHE A 505 -10.99 -16.56 -1.15
C PHE A 505 -11.43 -17.65 -0.18
N GLU A 506 -11.05 -18.91 -0.42
CA GLU A 506 -11.30 -19.99 0.53
C GLU A 506 -10.56 -19.77 1.86
N PHE A 507 -9.30 -19.33 1.81
CA PHE A 507 -8.58 -18.94 3.02
C PHE A 507 -9.21 -17.74 3.71
N ARG A 508 -9.66 -16.73 2.97
CA ARG A 508 -10.39 -15.58 3.52
C ARG A 508 -11.70 -16.00 4.20
N ARG A 509 -12.46 -16.90 3.58
CA ARG A 509 -13.68 -17.44 4.20
C ARG A 509 -13.37 -18.17 5.50
N SER A 510 -12.29 -18.95 5.52
CA SER A 510 -11.84 -19.61 6.74
C SER A 510 -11.33 -18.64 7.81
N SER A 511 -10.76 -17.48 7.43
CA SER A 511 -10.24 -16.49 8.38
C SER A 511 -11.32 -15.75 9.15
N HIS A 512 -12.51 -15.59 8.56
CA HIS A 512 -13.65 -14.91 9.18
C HIS A 512 -14.41 -15.78 10.17
N GLU A 513 -13.96 -17.01 10.43
CA GLU A 513 -14.54 -17.86 11.45
C GLU A 513 -14.48 -17.14 12.82
N VAL A 514 -15.65 -16.77 13.37
CA VAL A 514 -15.75 -16.06 14.65
C VAL A 514 -15.50 -16.97 15.85
N LEU A 515 -14.92 -16.41 16.92
CA LEU A 515 -14.52 -17.11 18.13
C LEU A 515 -15.17 -16.55 19.41
N SER A 516 -15.29 -15.22 19.52
CA SER A 516 -15.83 -14.52 20.70
C SER A 516 -16.32 -13.12 20.34
N ILE A 517 -17.05 -12.49 21.27
CA ILE A 517 -17.65 -11.16 21.10
C ILE A 517 -17.25 -10.22 22.24
N THR A 518 -17.03 -8.94 21.91
CA THR A 518 -16.97 -7.85 22.90
C THR A 518 -17.74 -6.62 22.41
N VAL A 519 -18.54 -6.02 23.27
CA VAL A 519 -19.39 -4.86 22.97
C VAL A 519 -18.68 -3.59 23.39
N GLN A 520 -18.54 -2.65 22.45
CA GLN A 520 -18.04 -1.30 22.68
C GLN A 520 -19.18 -0.29 22.47
N PRO A 521 -19.08 0.96 22.94
CA PRO A 521 -20.18 1.92 22.85
C PRO A 521 -20.65 2.23 21.42
N GLN A 522 -19.77 2.17 20.41
CA GLN A 522 -20.10 2.51 19.01
C GLN A 522 -20.27 1.29 18.09
N TYR A 523 -19.76 0.13 18.46
CA TYR A 523 -19.77 -1.07 17.63
C TYR A 523 -19.51 -2.32 18.48
N ILE A 524 -19.70 -3.49 17.89
CA ILE A 524 -19.42 -4.77 18.52
C ILE A 524 -18.23 -5.40 17.79
N LEU A 525 -17.20 -5.77 18.53
CA LEU A 525 -16.04 -6.49 18.00
C LEU A 525 -16.22 -7.99 18.17
N CYS A 526 -15.83 -8.74 17.15
CA CYS A 526 -15.75 -10.19 17.18
C CYS A 526 -14.30 -10.60 16.91
N SER A 527 -13.79 -11.52 17.73
CA SER A 527 -12.50 -12.12 17.43
C SER A 527 -12.70 -13.15 16.33
N GLU A 528 -11.89 -13.07 15.27
CA GLU A 528 -11.88 -14.06 14.20
C GLU A 528 -10.59 -14.90 14.25
N VAL A 529 -10.53 -16.02 13.53
CA VAL A 529 -9.36 -16.91 13.60
C VAL A 529 -8.08 -16.29 12.99
N ASN A 530 -8.20 -15.33 12.08
CA ASN A 530 -7.08 -14.57 11.52
C ASN A 530 -7.52 -13.13 11.22
N GLY A 531 -8.07 -12.44 12.22
CA GLY A 531 -8.59 -11.08 12.05
C GLY A 531 -9.48 -10.60 13.18
N VAL A 532 -10.17 -9.49 12.91
CA VAL A 532 -11.18 -8.88 13.77
C VAL A 532 -12.41 -8.53 12.92
N GLY A 533 -13.57 -9.04 13.32
CA GLY A 533 -14.86 -8.68 12.74
C GLY A 533 -15.49 -7.54 13.52
N ILE A 534 -16.12 -6.58 12.84
CA ILE A 534 -16.71 -5.40 13.48
C ILE A 534 -18.15 -5.25 13.01
N TYR A 535 -19.10 -5.47 13.91
CA TYR A 535 -20.51 -5.21 13.67
C TYR A 535 -20.83 -3.76 14.03
N ARG A 536 -21.20 -2.97 13.01
CA ARG A 536 -21.55 -1.55 13.11
C ARG A 536 -22.97 -1.31 12.62
N GLU A 537 -23.50 -0.11 12.87
CA GLU A 537 -24.77 0.32 12.29
C GLU A 537 -24.72 0.27 10.75
N ALA A 538 -25.68 -0.42 10.14
CA ALA A 538 -25.76 -0.53 8.68
C ALA A 538 -26.14 0.81 8.04
N HIS A 539 -25.49 1.12 6.91
CA HIS A 539 -25.82 2.27 6.09
C HIS A 539 -27.15 2.04 5.35
N CYS A 540 -27.85 3.12 4.95
CA CYS A 540 -29.13 3.01 4.25
C CYS A 540 -29.02 2.20 2.93
N ALA A 541 -27.91 2.35 2.21
CA ALA A 541 -27.61 1.56 1.00
C ALA A 541 -27.49 0.06 1.30
N GLU A 542 -26.79 -0.32 2.37
CA GLU A 542 -26.65 -1.72 2.78
C GLU A 542 -28.01 -2.31 3.18
N ILE A 543 -28.82 -1.54 3.92
CA ILE A 543 -30.18 -1.93 4.30
C ILE A 543 -31.06 -2.19 3.07
N ARG A 544 -31.07 -1.27 2.09
CA ARG A 544 -31.92 -1.36 0.89
C ARG A 544 -31.63 -2.59 0.03
N VAL A 545 -30.36 -3.02 -0.05
CA VAL A 545 -30.00 -4.25 -0.79
C VAL A 545 -30.61 -5.49 -0.14
N HIS A 546 -30.67 -5.53 1.20
CA HIS A 546 -31.16 -6.69 1.96
C HIS A 546 -32.66 -6.66 2.25
N GLU A 547 -33.26 -5.47 2.44
CA GLU A 547 -34.67 -5.27 2.77
C GLU A 547 -35.50 -4.82 1.55
N SER A 548 -35.13 -5.24 0.33
CA SER A 548 -35.78 -4.81 -0.92
C SER A 548 -37.29 -5.07 -0.97
N ASN A 549 -37.81 -5.99 -0.17
CA ASN A 549 -39.23 -6.32 -0.14
C ASN A 549 -40.11 -5.25 0.54
N LYS A 550 -39.51 -4.33 1.32
CA LYS A 550 -40.25 -3.24 1.98
C LYS A 550 -40.37 -1.99 1.11
N ASP A 551 -39.50 -1.84 0.12
CA ASP A 551 -39.44 -0.69 -0.78
C ASP A 551 -39.89 -1.15 -2.17
N GLU A 552 -41.04 -0.64 -2.63
CA GLU A 552 -41.70 -1.07 -3.88
C GLU A 552 -40.79 -0.88 -5.10
N LEU A 553 -40.00 0.19 -5.14
CA LEU A 553 -39.04 0.47 -6.22
C LEU A 553 -37.88 -0.53 -6.19
N MET A 554 -37.38 -0.84 -4.99
CA MET A 554 -36.30 -1.81 -4.83
C MET A 554 -36.73 -3.24 -5.17
N ASN A 555 -37.98 -3.60 -4.89
CA ASN A 555 -38.54 -4.88 -5.31
C ASN A 555 -38.57 -4.99 -6.85
N LEU A 556 -38.98 -3.93 -7.55
CA LEU A 556 -38.98 -3.89 -9.01
C LEU A 556 -37.57 -4.02 -9.60
N THR A 557 -36.60 -3.26 -9.10
CA THR A 557 -35.21 -3.35 -9.57
C THR A 557 -34.62 -4.75 -9.33
N ASN A 558 -34.92 -5.38 -8.20
CA ASN A 558 -34.47 -6.74 -7.90
C ASN A 558 -35.12 -7.79 -8.81
N LEU A 559 -36.43 -7.67 -9.12
CA LEU A 559 -37.11 -8.54 -10.08
C LEU A 559 -36.44 -8.52 -11.46
N VAL A 560 -36.08 -7.33 -11.94
CA VAL A 560 -35.33 -7.16 -13.20
C VAL A 560 -33.95 -7.78 -13.09
N SER A 561 -33.28 -7.57 -11.95
CA SER A 561 -31.90 -8.00 -11.79
C SER A 561 -31.72 -9.53 -11.82
N CYS A 562 -32.66 -10.26 -11.21
CA CYS A 562 -32.64 -11.73 -11.18
C CYS A 562 -32.79 -12.38 -12.57
N LYS A 563 -33.21 -11.63 -13.60
CA LYS A 563 -33.38 -12.13 -14.98
C LYS A 563 -32.11 -12.03 -15.82
N LEU A 564 -31.16 -11.19 -15.41
CA LEU A 564 -29.94 -10.94 -16.16
C LEU A 564 -28.76 -11.75 -15.60
N SER A 565 -27.91 -12.25 -16.51
CA SER A 565 -26.67 -12.91 -16.10
C SER A 565 -25.63 -11.89 -15.61
N ALA A 566 -24.78 -12.30 -14.66
CA ALA A 566 -23.66 -11.48 -14.16
C ALA A 566 -22.75 -10.96 -15.29
N LYS A 567 -22.59 -11.73 -16.37
CA LYS A 567 -21.84 -11.31 -17.57
C LYS A 567 -22.49 -10.12 -18.29
N THR A 568 -23.82 -10.08 -18.32
CA THR A 568 -24.56 -8.96 -18.92
C THR A 568 -24.39 -7.70 -18.08
N PHE A 569 -24.58 -7.82 -16.76
CA PHE A 569 -24.35 -6.73 -15.82
C PHE A 569 -22.95 -6.15 -15.91
N LYS A 570 -21.93 -7.03 -15.91
CA LYS A 570 -20.54 -6.62 -16.05
C LYS A 570 -20.31 -5.77 -17.31
N ARG A 571 -20.84 -6.19 -18.47
CA ARG A 571 -20.67 -5.45 -19.72
C ARG A 571 -21.39 -4.11 -19.71
N ILE A 572 -22.59 -4.05 -19.13
CA ILE A 572 -23.33 -2.80 -18.96
C ILE A 572 -22.54 -1.84 -18.06
N LEU A 573 -21.98 -2.34 -16.96
CA LEU A 573 -21.13 -1.57 -16.06
C LEU A 573 -19.84 -1.06 -16.74
N GLU A 574 -19.15 -1.92 -17.50
CA GLU A 574 -17.93 -1.55 -18.24
C GLU A 574 -18.20 -0.47 -19.29
N GLU A 575 -19.34 -0.54 -19.99
CA GLU A 575 -19.73 0.47 -20.98
C GLU A 575 -20.20 1.77 -20.30
N ALA A 576 -20.95 1.67 -19.20
CA ALA A 576 -21.38 2.84 -18.42
C ALA A 576 -20.19 3.59 -17.80
N GLY A 577 -19.17 2.88 -17.31
CA GLY A 577 -17.96 3.48 -16.74
C GLY A 577 -17.01 4.06 -17.79
N ALA A 578 -17.12 3.66 -19.06
CA ALA A 578 -16.25 4.14 -20.14
C ALA A 578 -16.69 5.50 -20.72
N VAL A 579 -17.93 5.93 -20.45
CA VAL A 579 -18.55 7.11 -21.07
C VAL A 579 -18.72 8.22 -20.03
N THR A 580 -18.61 9.48 -20.43
CA THR A 580 -18.82 10.64 -19.54
C THR A 580 -20.29 10.96 -19.33
N SER A 581 -21.10 10.80 -20.39
CA SER A 581 -22.54 11.04 -20.41
C SER A 581 -23.18 10.30 -21.59
N ILE A 582 -24.41 9.84 -21.45
CA ILE A 582 -25.17 9.11 -22.46
C ILE A 582 -26.30 9.99 -23.02
N ASP A 583 -26.50 9.91 -24.33
CA ASP A 583 -27.66 10.50 -25.01
C ASP A 583 -28.79 9.50 -25.32
N LYS A 584 -29.91 9.99 -25.88
CA LYS A 584 -31.07 9.14 -26.19
C LYS A 584 -30.75 7.99 -27.16
N SER A 585 -29.86 8.24 -28.12
CA SER A 585 -29.49 7.25 -29.13
C SER A 585 -28.60 6.17 -28.55
N GLU A 586 -27.65 6.55 -27.70
CA GLU A 586 -26.73 5.66 -26.99
C GLU A 586 -27.46 4.79 -25.98
N ALA A 587 -28.40 5.37 -25.21
CA ALA A 587 -29.27 4.61 -24.30
C ALA A 587 -30.07 3.53 -25.06
N SER A 588 -30.67 3.91 -26.19
CA SER A 588 -31.41 2.97 -27.05
C SER A 588 -30.51 1.87 -27.65
N ASN A 589 -29.28 2.22 -28.00
CA ASN A 589 -28.28 1.26 -28.47
C ASN A 589 -27.85 0.28 -27.37
N LEU A 590 -27.65 0.74 -26.14
CA LEU A 590 -27.33 -0.13 -25.01
C LEU A 590 -28.47 -1.08 -24.66
N ALA A 591 -29.70 -0.57 -24.61
CA ALA A 591 -30.90 -1.39 -24.38
C ALA A 591 -31.04 -2.46 -25.48
N SER A 592 -30.91 -2.09 -26.76
CA SER A 592 -31.00 -3.04 -27.87
C SER A 592 -29.85 -4.05 -27.91
N LYS A 593 -28.61 -3.65 -27.57
CA LYS A 593 -27.42 -4.53 -27.58
C LYS A 593 -27.42 -5.53 -26.43
N TYR A 594 -27.86 -5.12 -25.24
CA TYR A 594 -27.67 -5.90 -24.01
C TYR A 594 -28.96 -6.43 -23.36
N LEU A 595 -30.12 -5.82 -23.59
CA LEU A 595 -31.39 -6.17 -22.93
C LEU A 595 -32.42 -6.78 -23.91
N ALA A 596 -32.41 -6.39 -25.18
CA ALA A 596 -33.38 -6.90 -26.16
C ALA A 596 -33.41 -8.44 -26.25
N GLY A 597 -34.61 -9.01 -26.18
CA GLY A 597 -34.84 -10.45 -26.23
C GLY A 597 -34.43 -11.23 -24.98
N LYS A 598 -33.92 -10.56 -23.92
CA LYS A 598 -33.62 -11.21 -22.62
C LYS A 598 -34.75 -11.08 -21.62
N ILE A 599 -35.57 -10.04 -21.73
CA ILE A 599 -36.76 -9.82 -20.92
C ILE A 599 -37.96 -9.77 -21.87
N PRO A 600 -39.02 -10.57 -21.67
CA PRO A 600 -40.22 -10.56 -22.52
C PRO A 600 -40.95 -9.21 -22.48
N ASP A 601 -41.51 -8.77 -23.60
CA ASP A 601 -42.23 -7.48 -23.71
C ASP A 601 -43.45 -7.38 -22.77
N GLU A 602 -44.08 -8.53 -22.46
CA GLU A 602 -45.17 -8.63 -21.48
C GLU A 602 -44.69 -8.30 -20.06
N GLU A 603 -43.50 -8.76 -19.67
CA GLU A 603 -42.90 -8.45 -18.37
C GLU A 603 -42.46 -6.98 -18.31
N ILE A 604 -41.90 -6.43 -19.39
CA ILE A 604 -41.55 -5.01 -19.48
C ILE A 604 -42.80 -4.14 -19.27
N SER A 605 -43.89 -4.47 -19.94
CA SER A 605 -45.17 -3.75 -19.81
C SER A 605 -45.72 -3.81 -18.38
N PHE A 606 -45.59 -4.97 -17.71
CA PHE A 606 -45.97 -5.13 -16.31
C PHE A 606 -45.11 -4.27 -15.38
N LEU A 607 -43.78 -4.27 -15.56
CA LEU A 607 -42.85 -3.47 -14.76
C LEU A 607 -43.12 -1.98 -14.89
N MET A 608 -43.38 -1.48 -16.10
CA MET A 608 -43.73 -0.07 -16.31
C MET A 608 -45.05 0.29 -15.60
N SER A 609 -46.05 -0.60 -15.66
CA SER A 609 -47.33 -0.37 -14.96
C SER A 609 -47.19 -0.30 -13.44
N GLN A 610 -46.24 -1.05 -12.87
CA GLN A 610 -45.95 -1.04 -11.44
C GLN A 610 -45.15 0.20 -11.05
N LEU A 611 -44.19 0.63 -11.88
CA LEU A 611 -43.41 1.85 -11.65
C LEU A 611 -44.32 3.09 -11.62
N ASP A 612 -45.32 3.17 -12.50
CA ASP A 612 -46.31 4.25 -12.53
C ASP A 612 -47.21 4.31 -11.29
N MET A 613 -47.37 3.19 -10.57
CA MET A 613 -48.17 3.11 -9.34
C MET A 613 -47.43 3.62 -8.10
N ILE A 614 -46.10 3.76 -8.17
CA ILE A 614 -45.29 4.17 -7.02
C ILE A 614 -45.40 5.70 -6.82
N PRO A 615 -45.91 6.17 -5.66
CA PRO A 615 -46.02 7.60 -5.39
C PRO A 615 -44.64 8.25 -5.25
N ASN A 616 -44.46 9.41 -5.86
CA ASN A 616 -43.21 10.20 -5.84
C ASN A 616 -41.97 9.41 -6.27
N VAL A 617 -42.12 8.50 -7.24
CA VAL A 617 -41.02 7.65 -7.74
C VAL A 617 -39.78 8.45 -8.17
N VAL A 618 -39.97 9.64 -8.70
CA VAL A 618 -38.88 10.56 -9.12
C VAL A 618 -38.02 10.99 -7.92
N ASP A 619 -38.64 11.37 -6.81
CA ASP A 619 -37.93 11.78 -5.60
C ASP A 619 -37.21 10.58 -4.95
N GLN A 620 -37.83 9.40 -5.01
CA GLN A 620 -37.20 8.16 -4.53
C GLN A 620 -35.97 7.78 -5.37
N ILE A 621 -36.06 7.89 -6.70
CA ILE A 621 -34.94 7.66 -7.62
C ILE A 621 -33.79 8.64 -7.31
N ASN A 622 -34.09 9.94 -7.16
CA ASN A 622 -33.09 10.94 -6.79
C ASN A 622 -32.42 10.64 -5.44
N HIS A 623 -33.20 10.28 -4.43
CA HIS A 623 -32.68 9.96 -3.10
C HIS A 623 -31.82 8.69 -3.11
N ILE A 624 -32.12 7.69 -3.96
CA ILE A 624 -31.26 6.52 -4.15
C ILE A 624 -29.94 6.96 -4.80
N ILE A 625 -29.98 7.77 -5.86
CA ILE A 625 -28.76 8.18 -6.61
C ILE A 625 -27.81 9.04 -5.76
N GLU A 626 -28.35 10.01 -5.02
CA GLU A 626 -27.54 10.96 -4.24
C GLU A 626 -27.22 10.46 -2.82
N LEU A 627 -27.96 9.47 -2.31
CA LEU A 627 -27.89 9.02 -0.91
C LEU A 627 -28.04 10.18 0.09
N SER A 628 -28.91 11.14 -0.21
CA SER A 628 -29.11 12.33 0.61
C SER A 628 -30.02 12.01 1.80
N ASP A 629 -29.47 11.42 2.87
CA ASP A 629 -30.13 11.52 4.17
C ASP A 629 -30.16 13.01 4.55
N THR A 630 -31.37 13.57 4.62
CA THR A 630 -31.70 14.97 4.96
C THR A 630 -31.22 15.41 6.35
N SER A 631 -30.38 14.61 7.01
CA SER A 631 -29.77 14.85 8.31
C SER A 631 -28.33 15.36 8.26
N LEU A 632 -27.78 15.65 7.07
CA LEU A 632 -26.67 16.61 6.92
C LEU A 632 -27.17 18.02 7.24
N SER A 633 -27.68 18.22 8.46
CA SER A 633 -27.64 19.53 9.10
C SER A 633 -26.17 19.85 9.32
N LEU A 634 -25.59 20.44 8.28
CA LEU A 634 -24.37 21.23 8.31
C LEU A 634 -24.47 22.40 9.32
N ASP A 635 -25.50 22.47 10.17
CA ASP A 635 -25.60 23.42 11.28
C ASP A 635 -24.68 23.07 12.46
N TYR A 636 -23.99 21.92 12.45
CA TYR A 636 -22.75 21.76 13.24
C TYR A 636 -21.57 22.54 12.65
N ALA A 637 -21.68 23.11 11.44
CA ALA A 637 -20.64 23.83 10.71
C ALA A 637 -20.57 25.35 11.01
N SER A 638 -21.27 25.85 12.01
CA SER A 638 -21.13 27.25 12.47
C SER A 638 -20.69 27.39 13.94
N GLY A 639 -20.56 26.29 14.67
CA GLY A 639 -19.88 26.28 15.97
C GLY A 639 -18.45 25.84 15.79
N HIS A 640 -17.51 26.53 16.44
CA HIS A 640 -16.15 26.08 16.71
C HIS A 640 -16.09 24.60 17.16
N GLY A 641 -16.12 23.67 16.21
CA GLY A 641 -15.68 22.31 16.43
C GLY A 641 -14.21 22.43 16.76
N VAL A 642 -13.88 22.27 18.05
CA VAL A 642 -12.51 22.30 18.55
C VAL A 642 -11.73 21.36 17.64
N ILE A 643 -10.80 21.93 16.86
CA ILE A 643 -9.81 21.15 16.11
C ILE A 643 -9.24 20.17 17.15
N PRO A 644 -9.25 18.86 16.88
CA PRO A 644 -8.73 17.85 17.80
C PRO A 644 -7.42 18.37 18.39
N ALA A 645 -7.32 18.38 19.72
CA ALA A 645 -6.13 18.91 20.36
C ALA A 645 -4.90 18.16 19.80
N ALA A 646 -3.76 18.84 19.68
CA ALA A 646 -2.53 18.21 19.23
C ALA A 646 -2.25 16.95 20.08
N GLY A 647 -2.44 15.76 19.50
CA GLY A 647 -2.39 14.49 20.22
C GLY A 647 -3.48 13.47 19.91
N GLU A 648 -4.58 13.86 19.25
CA GLU A 648 -5.68 12.96 18.88
C GLU A 648 -5.56 12.54 17.41
N GLY A 649 -5.07 11.31 17.16
CA GLY A 649 -4.92 10.70 15.83
C GLY A 649 -5.87 9.53 15.60
N VAL A 650 -5.92 9.04 14.37
CA VAL A 650 -6.75 7.88 14.00
C VAL A 650 -5.93 6.61 14.22
N GLY A 651 -6.35 5.75 15.15
CA GLY A 651 -5.66 4.48 15.41
C GLY A 651 -5.77 3.50 14.24
N LEU A 652 -4.84 2.53 14.18
CA LEU A 652 -4.74 1.53 13.10
C LEU A 652 -6.07 0.78 12.84
N LEU A 653 -6.79 0.37 13.88
CA LEU A 653 -8.09 -0.30 13.71
C LEU A 653 -9.10 0.62 13.03
N SER A 654 -9.18 1.87 13.47
CA SER A 654 -10.08 2.88 12.90
C SER A 654 -9.73 3.18 11.45
N MET A 655 -8.44 3.19 11.10
CA MET A 655 -8.01 3.33 9.70
C MET A 655 -8.52 2.17 8.84
N LEU A 656 -8.23 0.94 9.25
CA LEU A 656 -8.64 -0.25 8.50
C LEU A 656 -10.18 -0.38 8.42
N LEU A 657 -10.88 -0.11 9.53
CA LEU A 657 -12.34 -0.13 9.60
C LEU A 657 -12.99 0.93 8.70
N THR A 658 -12.39 2.13 8.58
CA THR A 658 -12.92 3.19 7.71
C THR A 658 -12.94 2.72 6.25
N ILE A 659 -11.82 2.18 5.76
CA ILE A 659 -11.72 1.70 4.37
C ILE A 659 -12.67 0.53 4.14
N GLU A 660 -12.72 -0.47 5.02
CA GLU A 660 -13.62 -1.62 4.85
C GLU A 660 -15.10 -1.22 4.91
N THR A 661 -15.45 -0.30 5.81
CA THR A 661 -16.80 0.28 5.89
C THR A 661 -17.16 0.99 4.60
N PHE A 662 -16.27 1.86 4.11
CA PHE A 662 -16.51 2.64 2.91
C PHE A 662 -16.62 1.73 1.68
N GLU A 663 -15.78 0.69 1.56
CA GLU A 663 -15.90 -0.31 0.51
C GLU A 663 -17.21 -1.12 0.59
N SER A 664 -17.67 -1.48 1.79
CA SER A 664 -18.93 -2.20 1.99
C SER A 664 -20.14 -1.37 1.57
N ILE A 665 -20.18 -0.09 1.97
CA ILE A 665 -21.25 0.83 1.59
C ILE A 665 -21.21 1.10 0.08
N LYS A 666 -20.02 1.36 -0.46
CA LYS A 666 -19.80 1.59 -1.90
C LYS A 666 -20.30 0.42 -2.73
N LYS A 667 -19.88 -0.82 -2.43
CA LYS A 667 -20.32 -2.03 -3.17
C LYS A 667 -21.84 -2.21 -3.12
N SER A 668 -22.43 -1.99 -1.95
CA SER A 668 -23.89 -2.05 -1.79
C SER A 668 -24.58 -1.01 -2.67
N HIS A 669 -24.09 0.23 -2.66
CA HIS A 669 -24.68 1.30 -3.47
C HIS A 669 -24.45 1.11 -4.97
N GLU A 670 -23.25 0.69 -5.40
CA GLU A 670 -22.96 0.33 -6.80
C GLU A 670 -23.96 -0.71 -7.33
N SER A 671 -24.27 -1.74 -6.53
CA SER A 671 -25.27 -2.74 -6.91
C SER A 671 -26.66 -2.12 -7.11
N LEU A 672 -27.09 -1.23 -6.21
CA LEU A 672 -28.37 -0.52 -6.32
C LEU A 672 -28.41 0.35 -7.58
N LEU A 673 -27.36 1.14 -7.82
CA LEU A 673 -27.24 2.03 -8.97
C LEU A 673 -27.28 1.26 -10.29
N ILE A 674 -26.60 0.12 -10.37
CA ILE A 674 -26.59 -0.72 -11.58
C ILE A 674 -27.98 -1.33 -11.82
N HIS A 675 -28.66 -1.82 -10.77
CA HIS A 675 -30.01 -2.37 -10.92
C HIS A 675 -31.00 -1.28 -11.38
N LEU A 676 -30.88 -0.08 -10.81
CA LEU A 676 -31.67 1.08 -11.22
C LEU A 676 -31.35 1.52 -12.66
N PHE A 677 -30.09 1.55 -13.05
CA PHE A 677 -29.68 1.87 -14.41
C PHE A 677 -30.28 0.92 -15.45
N VAL A 678 -30.30 -0.39 -15.15
CA VAL A 678 -30.96 -1.37 -16.01
C VAL A 678 -32.46 -1.14 -16.09
N LEU A 679 -33.13 -0.81 -14.97
CA LEU A 679 -34.55 -0.48 -14.98
C LEU A 679 -34.83 0.75 -15.87
N LEU A 680 -34.02 1.81 -15.74
CA LEU A 680 -34.15 3.04 -16.55
C LEU A 680 -33.92 2.80 -18.05
N LEU A 681 -33.04 1.87 -18.43
CA LEU A 681 -32.83 1.47 -19.82
C LEU A 681 -34.04 0.74 -20.43
N LEU A 682 -34.92 0.17 -19.61
CA LEU A 682 -36.16 -0.47 -20.06
C LEU A 682 -37.32 0.52 -20.22
N CYS A 683 -37.20 1.73 -19.66
CA CYS A 683 -38.21 2.77 -19.76
C CYS A 683 -38.17 3.49 -21.14
N GLU A 684 -39.27 4.12 -21.53
CA GLU A 684 -39.29 4.99 -22.69
C GLU A 684 -38.36 6.20 -22.48
N VAL A 685 -37.35 6.34 -23.34
CA VAL A 685 -36.29 7.34 -23.16
C VAL A 685 -36.81 8.78 -23.24
N ASN A 686 -36.86 9.47 -22.10
CA ASN A 686 -37.17 10.89 -21.99
C ASN A 686 -35.99 11.67 -21.37
N ASP A 687 -36.06 13.01 -21.34
CA ASP A 687 -34.94 13.84 -20.87
C ASP A 687 -34.63 13.62 -19.37
N ALA A 688 -35.65 13.37 -18.54
CA ALA A 688 -35.47 13.11 -17.11
C ALA A 688 -34.79 11.76 -16.84
N ILE A 689 -35.14 10.71 -17.58
CA ILE A 689 -34.51 9.39 -17.48
C ILE A 689 -33.03 9.48 -17.92
N ILE A 690 -32.74 10.26 -18.96
CA ILE A 690 -31.36 10.52 -19.39
C ILE A 690 -30.58 11.27 -18.32
N GLU A 691 -31.20 12.26 -17.66
CA GLU A 691 -30.60 12.95 -16.52
C GLU A 691 -30.25 11.99 -15.37
N PHE A 692 -31.18 11.12 -14.96
CA PHE A 692 -30.89 10.10 -13.93
C PHE A 692 -29.81 9.12 -14.36
N MET A 693 -29.83 8.64 -15.60
CA MET A 693 -28.77 7.77 -16.14
C MET A 693 -27.40 8.46 -16.09
N ASN A 694 -27.33 9.75 -16.41
CA ASN A 694 -26.09 10.54 -16.34
C ASN A 694 -25.63 10.79 -14.89
N MET A 695 -26.54 11.02 -13.95
CA MET A 695 -26.21 11.10 -12.54
C MET A 695 -25.65 9.77 -12.00
N ILE A 696 -26.23 8.64 -12.41
CA ILE A 696 -25.73 7.29 -12.06
C ILE A 696 -24.32 7.09 -12.62
N ILE A 697 -24.10 7.39 -13.91
CA ILE A 697 -22.77 7.27 -14.55
C ILE A 697 -21.73 8.13 -13.82
N LYS A 698 -22.08 9.37 -13.47
CA LYS A 698 -21.21 10.23 -12.67
C LYS A 698 -20.85 9.57 -11.34
N LYS A 699 -21.82 9.04 -10.60
CA LYS A 699 -21.58 8.37 -9.31
C LYS A 699 -20.73 7.11 -9.45
N LEU A 700 -20.93 6.30 -10.48
CA LEU A 700 -20.09 5.12 -10.75
C LEU A 700 -18.63 5.52 -11.02
N ARG A 701 -18.39 6.63 -11.74
CA ARG A 701 -17.04 7.18 -11.95
C ARG A 701 -16.41 7.69 -10.65
N ASP A 702 -17.18 8.33 -9.78
CA ASP A 702 -16.72 8.76 -8.45
C ASP A 702 -16.27 7.54 -7.62
N TYR A 703 -16.99 6.42 -7.73
CA TYR A 703 -16.65 5.15 -7.06
C TYR A 703 -15.46 4.40 -7.68
N ASP A 704 -15.25 4.51 -8.98
CA ASP A 704 -14.01 4.05 -9.61
C ASP A 704 -12.81 4.84 -9.09
N LEU A 705 -12.92 6.17 -8.99
CA LEU A 705 -11.87 7.03 -8.41
C LEU A 705 -11.61 6.68 -6.93
N MET A 706 -12.67 6.48 -6.15
CA MET A 706 -12.58 6.02 -4.76
C MET A 706 -11.80 4.71 -4.64
N SER A 707 -12.09 3.75 -5.50
CA SER A 707 -11.43 2.44 -5.51
C SER A 707 -9.95 2.55 -5.88
N GLU A 708 -9.59 3.43 -6.82
CA GLU A 708 -8.18 3.69 -7.16
C GLU A 708 -7.42 4.30 -5.98
N VAL A 709 -7.98 5.34 -5.34
CA VAL A 709 -7.37 5.99 -4.18
C VAL A 709 -7.15 5.00 -3.03
N PHE A 710 -8.10 4.08 -2.79
CA PHE A 710 -7.96 3.04 -1.77
C PHE A 710 -6.92 1.96 -2.12
N ASN A 711 -6.74 1.66 -3.41
CA ASN A 711 -5.89 0.57 -3.87
C ASN A 711 -4.43 0.99 -4.08
N ILE A 712 -4.17 2.28 -4.27
CA ILE A 712 -2.81 2.83 -4.30
C ILE A 712 -2.30 2.95 -2.87
N CYS A 713 -1.38 2.04 -2.52
CA CYS A 713 -0.75 2.00 -1.20
C CYS A 713 0.76 2.15 -1.31
N PHE A 714 1.35 2.82 -0.34
CA PHE A 714 2.80 3.03 -0.25
C PHE A 714 3.45 2.00 0.68
N SER A 715 4.75 1.79 0.48
CA SER A 715 5.54 0.89 1.32
C SER A 715 5.62 1.35 2.78
N THR A 716 5.57 2.66 3.02
CA THR A 716 5.54 3.29 4.36
C THR A 716 4.66 4.54 4.35
N THR A 717 4.32 5.05 5.54
CA THR A 717 3.55 6.30 5.73
C THR A 717 4.31 7.58 5.35
N GLY A 718 5.60 7.49 5.02
CA GLY A 718 6.43 8.65 4.67
C GLY A 718 5.97 9.35 3.39
N SER A 719 6.17 10.67 3.30
CA SER A 719 5.74 11.50 2.17
C SER A 719 6.49 11.22 0.85
N ILE A 720 7.68 10.61 0.93
CA ILE A 720 8.53 10.26 -0.23
C ILE A 720 8.53 8.73 -0.43
N SER A 721 7.65 8.00 0.26
CA SER A 721 7.58 6.54 0.14
C SER A 721 7.08 6.13 -1.24
N MET A 722 7.79 5.21 -1.88
CA MET A 722 7.39 4.61 -3.16
C MET A 722 6.23 3.63 -2.99
N MET A 723 5.56 3.33 -4.09
CA MET A 723 4.45 2.37 -4.14
C MET A 723 4.85 0.97 -3.71
N GLU A 724 3.96 0.29 -2.98
CA GLU A 724 4.17 -1.09 -2.56
C GLU A 724 4.08 -2.06 -3.75
N ASN A 725 5.21 -2.67 -4.09
CA ASN A 725 5.35 -3.62 -5.21
C ASN A 725 5.96 -4.96 -4.78
N SER A 726 6.23 -5.16 -3.49
CA SER A 726 6.92 -6.32 -2.98
C SER A 726 5.96 -7.40 -2.46
N THR A 727 4.94 -7.00 -1.70
CA THR A 727 3.98 -7.90 -1.05
C THR A 727 2.53 -7.51 -1.34
N VAL A 728 1.60 -7.90 -0.46
CA VAL A 728 0.22 -7.40 -0.45
C VAL A 728 0.23 -5.99 0.14
N SER A 729 -0.60 -5.11 -0.41
CA SER A 729 -0.73 -3.71 -0.02
C SER A 729 -1.35 -3.56 1.37
N LEU A 730 -0.79 -2.65 2.16
CA LEU A 730 -1.27 -2.28 3.50
C LEU A 730 -2.16 -1.04 3.39
N LYS A 731 -3.44 -1.16 3.79
CA LYS A 731 -4.48 -0.13 3.57
C LYS A 731 -4.31 1.11 4.45
N GLU A 732 -3.63 0.97 5.59
CA GLU A 732 -3.20 2.08 6.42
C GLU A 732 -2.21 3.01 5.70
N ASN A 733 -1.50 2.54 4.68
CA ASN A 733 -0.60 3.33 3.84
C ASN A 733 -1.25 3.79 2.51
N SER A 734 -2.58 3.72 2.42
CA SER A 734 -3.31 4.15 1.24
C SER A 734 -3.19 5.67 1.01
N LEU A 735 -3.21 6.06 -0.27
CA LEU A 735 -3.35 7.44 -0.72
C LEU A 735 -4.58 8.16 -0.12
N PHE A 736 -5.61 7.42 0.28
CA PHE A 736 -6.79 7.95 0.98
C PHE A 736 -6.42 8.77 2.23
N TRP A 737 -5.46 8.30 3.03
CA TRP A 737 -5.10 8.97 4.28
C TRP A 737 -4.35 10.28 4.03
N THR A 738 -3.48 10.30 3.02
CA THR A 738 -2.64 11.46 2.72
C THR A 738 -3.39 12.56 1.97
N VAL A 739 -4.27 12.18 1.05
CA VAL A 739 -4.98 13.13 0.18
C VAL A 739 -6.40 13.40 0.68
N SER A 740 -7.21 12.36 0.91
CA SER A 740 -8.62 12.56 1.27
C SER A 740 -8.78 13.00 2.73
N VAL A 741 -8.17 12.31 3.69
CA VAL A 741 -8.41 12.57 5.12
C VAL A 741 -7.61 13.78 5.61
N LYS A 742 -6.29 13.79 5.41
CA LYS A 742 -5.41 14.85 5.94
C LYS A 742 -5.70 16.25 5.38
N LYS A 743 -6.21 16.36 4.14
CA LYS A 743 -6.56 17.64 3.51
C LYS A 743 -7.99 18.11 3.85
N ASN A 744 -8.82 17.24 4.44
CA ASN A 744 -10.22 17.54 4.79
C ASN A 744 -10.48 17.33 6.30
N PRO A 745 -10.30 18.37 7.14
CA PRO A 745 -10.43 18.26 8.60
C PRO A 745 -11.79 17.74 9.08
N GLN A 746 -12.88 18.04 8.37
CA GLN A 746 -14.22 17.55 8.71
C GLN A 746 -14.34 16.03 8.54
N LEU A 747 -13.77 15.48 7.46
CA LEU A 747 -13.73 14.02 7.25
C LEU A 747 -12.91 13.35 8.36
N GLN A 748 -11.75 13.93 8.69
CA GLN A 748 -10.93 13.44 9.80
C GLN A 748 -11.68 13.44 11.14
N TYR A 749 -12.39 14.52 11.46
CA TYR A 749 -13.20 14.63 12.67
C TYR A 749 -14.32 13.57 12.73
N LEU A 750 -15.04 13.35 11.64
CA LEU A 750 -16.09 12.32 11.57
C LEU A 750 -15.54 10.90 11.80
N ILE A 751 -14.35 10.61 11.24
CA ILE A 751 -13.64 9.33 11.46
C ILE A 751 -13.20 9.19 12.91
N GLN A 752 -12.62 10.24 13.51
CA GLN A 752 -12.15 10.25 14.90
C GLN A 752 -13.30 10.09 15.90
N THR A 753 -14.46 10.67 15.59
CA THR A 753 -15.69 10.49 16.37
C THR A 753 -16.42 9.18 16.07
N LYS A 754 -15.83 8.29 15.27
CA LYS A 754 -16.34 6.95 14.93
C LYS A 754 -17.68 6.96 14.19
N ASN A 755 -18.04 8.07 13.52
CA ASN A 755 -19.27 8.22 12.76
C ASN A 755 -19.04 7.87 11.27
N TYR A 756 -18.77 6.59 11.01
CA TYR A 756 -18.32 6.11 9.69
C TYR A 756 -19.35 6.28 8.57
N ASN A 757 -20.65 6.14 8.87
CA ASN A 757 -21.72 6.30 7.86
C ASN A 757 -21.77 7.74 7.33
N VAL A 758 -21.80 8.73 8.23
CA VAL A 758 -21.79 10.15 7.84
C VAL A 758 -20.45 10.55 7.19
N ALA A 759 -19.34 9.96 7.65
CA ALA A 759 -18.03 10.14 7.01
C ALA A 759 -18.02 9.66 5.55
N PHE A 760 -18.67 8.52 5.27
CA PHE A 760 -18.82 8.01 3.91
C PHE A 760 -19.63 8.96 3.04
N ASP A 761 -20.79 9.42 3.53
CA ASP A 761 -21.66 10.34 2.78
C ASP A 761 -20.94 11.65 2.46
N TYR A 762 -20.23 12.21 3.44
CA TYR A 762 -19.41 13.41 3.24
C TYR A 762 -18.31 13.19 2.19
N TYR A 763 -17.61 12.05 2.25
CA TYR A 763 -16.56 11.73 1.28
C TYR A 763 -17.13 11.51 -0.14
N SER A 764 -18.20 10.72 -0.26
CA SER A 764 -18.84 10.40 -1.54
C SER A 764 -19.47 11.64 -2.20
N ASN A 765 -20.18 12.46 -1.44
CA ASN A 765 -20.97 13.56 -2.00
C ASN A 765 -20.18 14.87 -2.10
N HIS A 766 -19.44 15.27 -1.06
CA HIS A 766 -18.71 16.54 -1.05
C HIS A 766 -17.27 16.44 -1.55
N VAL A 767 -16.49 15.45 -1.10
CA VAL A 767 -15.08 15.35 -1.47
C VAL A 767 -14.93 14.84 -2.91
N LEU A 768 -15.65 13.76 -3.27
CA LEU A 768 -15.59 13.18 -4.60
C LEU A 768 -16.52 13.87 -5.59
N SER A 769 -17.81 14.01 -5.31
CA SER A 769 -18.76 14.45 -6.35
C SER A 769 -18.77 15.96 -6.64
N GLU A 770 -18.63 16.81 -5.61
CA GLU A 770 -18.58 18.27 -5.76
C GLU A 770 -17.17 18.79 -6.06
N ASN A 771 -16.13 18.15 -5.53
CA ASN A 771 -14.73 18.60 -5.62
C ASN A 771 -13.82 17.61 -6.38
N SER A 772 -14.35 16.81 -7.30
CA SER A 772 -13.60 15.79 -8.07
C SER A 772 -12.33 16.33 -8.71
N ASP A 773 -12.41 17.46 -9.42
CA ASP A 773 -11.27 18.06 -10.10
C ASP A 773 -10.14 18.46 -9.13
N LYS A 774 -10.50 18.98 -7.96
CA LYS A 774 -9.55 19.33 -6.91
C LYS A 774 -8.93 18.07 -6.30
N MET A 775 -9.73 17.04 -6.05
CA MET A 775 -9.24 15.77 -5.52
C MET A 775 -8.25 15.09 -6.48
N ILE A 776 -8.58 15.01 -7.77
CA ILE A 776 -7.68 14.45 -8.80
C ILE A 776 -6.37 15.24 -8.86
N LEU A 777 -6.44 16.57 -8.80
CA LEU A 777 -5.27 17.43 -8.75
C LEU A 777 -4.38 17.12 -7.54
N GLU A 778 -4.95 17.02 -6.34
CA GLU A 778 -4.19 16.70 -5.12
C GLU A 778 -3.56 15.30 -5.16
N VAL A 779 -4.27 14.30 -5.72
CA VAL A 779 -3.75 12.96 -5.98
C VAL A 779 -2.53 13.01 -6.90
N VAL A 780 -2.63 13.73 -8.01
CA VAL A 780 -1.55 13.83 -9.00
C VAL A 780 -0.32 14.50 -8.40
N ILE A 781 -0.51 15.55 -7.61
CA ILE A 781 0.57 16.24 -6.91
C ILE A 781 1.29 15.28 -5.94
N ASP A 782 0.55 14.52 -5.11
CA ASP A 782 1.15 13.57 -4.16
C ASP A 782 1.91 12.44 -4.88
N LEU A 783 1.37 11.92 -5.99
CA LEU A 783 2.03 10.88 -6.77
C LEU A 783 3.29 11.36 -7.50
N LEU A 784 3.28 12.60 -8.03
CA LEU A 784 4.47 13.19 -8.65
C LEU A 784 5.61 13.43 -7.64
N ASN A 785 5.28 13.81 -6.40
CA ASN A 785 6.25 13.90 -5.30
C ASN A 785 6.94 12.58 -4.98
N ARG A 786 6.23 11.47 -5.17
CA ARG A 786 6.71 10.12 -4.88
C ARG A 786 7.36 9.44 -6.08
N GLU A 787 7.59 10.18 -7.16
CA GLU A 787 8.17 9.71 -8.43
C GLU A 787 7.30 8.66 -9.19
N GLU A 788 5.99 8.59 -8.91
CA GLU A 788 5.07 7.61 -9.53
C GLU A 788 4.42 8.14 -10.83
N SER A 789 5.22 8.77 -11.69
CA SER A 789 4.74 9.46 -12.91
C SER A 789 4.03 8.55 -13.91
N LYS A 790 4.41 7.26 -13.96
CA LYS A 790 3.77 6.27 -14.85
C LYS A 790 2.35 5.94 -14.44
N LEU A 791 2.06 5.91 -13.15
CA LEU A 791 0.71 5.68 -12.67
C LEU A 791 -0.18 6.89 -12.97
N VAL A 792 0.34 8.10 -12.73
CA VAL A 792 -0.34 9.36 -13.05
C VAL A 792 -0.78 9.38 -14.53
N LEU A 793 0.14 9.07 -15.44
CA LEU A 793 -0.14 9.07 -16.88
C LEU A 793 -1.26 8.09 -17.28
N ASN A 794 -1.25 6.89 -16.72
CA ASN A 794 -2.14 5.81 -17.17
C ASN A 794 -3.53 5.89 -16.52
N GLN A 795 -3.64 6.38 -15.28
CA GLN A 795 -4.88 6.33 -14.50
C GLN A 795 -5.53 7.70 -14.30
N PHE A 796 -4.75 8.76 -14.08
CA PHE A 796 -5.28 10.06 -13.66
C PHE A 796 -5.32 11.11 -14.77
N VAL A 797 -4.35 11.14 -15.69
CA VAL A 797 -4.38 12.08 -16.83
C VAL A 797 -5.67 11.97 -17.65
N PRO A 798 -6.20 10.77 -17.98
CA PRO A 798 -7.47 10.65 -18.71
C PRO A 798 -8.69 11.17 -17.94
N LYS A 799 -8.59 11.32 -16.61
CA LYS A 799 -9.67 11.77 -15.74
C LYS A 799 -9.59 13.27 -15.41
N MET A 800 -8.47 13.93 -15.75
CA MET A 800 -8.29 15.34 -15.50
C MET A 800 -9.18 16.19 -16.41
N ASN A 801 -9.76 17.24 -15.84
CA ASN A 801 -10.36 18.30 -16.63
C ASN A 801 -9.26 19.09 -17.36
N HIS A 802 -9.10 18.84 -18.66
CA HIS A 802 -8.12 19.51 -19.52
C HIS A 802 -8.42 20.99 -19.77
N ASP A 803 -9.65 21.46 -19.52
CA ASP A 803 -9.98 22.88 -19.59
C ASP A 803 -9.33 23.69 -18.46
N SER A 804 -8.96 23.00 -17.37
CA SER A 804 -8.23 23.61 -16.26
C SER A 804 -6.73 23.78 -16.62
N PRO A 805 -6.20 25.02 -16.62
CA PRO A 805 -4.81 25.28 -17.03
C PRO A 805 -3.77 24.57 -16.16
N ILE A 806 -4.03 24.40 -14.85
CA ILE A 806 -3.14 23.68 -13.94
C ILE A 806 -3.05 22.18 -14.28
N ASN A 807 -4.17 21.57 -14.67
CA ASN A 807 -4.23 20.15 -15.03
C ASN A 807 -3.52 19.88 -16.35
N SER A 808 -3.73 20.75 -17.35
CA SER A 808 -3.01 20.70 -18.62
C SER A 808 -1.50 20.92 -18.43
N PHE A 809 -1.12 21.82 -17.52
CA PHE A 809 0.28 22.04 -17.16
C PHE A 809 0.93 20.79 -16.53
N LEU A 810 0.28 20.18 -15.54
CA LEU A 810 0.78 18.95 -14.89
C LEU A 810 0.74 17.73 -15.83
N SER A 811 -0.24 17.64 -16.72
CA SER A 811 -0.30 16.62 -17.77
C SER A 811 0.91 16.70 -18.70
N GLY A 812 1.25 17.93 -19.11
CA GLY A 812 2.47 18.20 -19.88
C GLY A 812 3.72 17.68 -19.19
N ILE A 813 3.95 18.06 -17.93
CA ILE A 813 5.10 17.58 -17.13
C ILE A 813 5.10 16.05 -17.04
N THR A 814 3.93 15.43 -16.83
CA THR A 814 3.77 13.98 -16.75
C THR A 814 4.14 13.27 -18.07
N TYR A 815 3.81 13.86 -19.23
CA TYR A 815 4.22 13.31 -20.53
C TYR A 815 5.74 13.28 -20.71
N LEU A 816 6.45 14.31 -20.26
CA LEU A 816 7.92 14.36 -20.29
C LEU A 816 8.52 13.23 -19.44
N LEU A 817 8.08 13.09 -18.19
CA LEU A 817 8.61 12.10 -17.26
C LEU A 817 8.45 10.66 -17.75
N ASN A 818 7.47 10.41 -18.63
CA ASN A 818 7.17 9.10 -19.21
C ASN A 818 7.67 8.90 -20.65
N GLY A 819 8.46 9.83 -21.19
CA GLY A 819 9.04 9.70 -22.53
C GLY A 819 8.06 9.95 -23.69
N LYS A 820 6.90 10.58 -23.46
CA LYS A 820 5.94 10.96 -24.51
C LYS A 820 6.21 12.38 -25.02
N TYR A 821 7.36 12.56 -25.68
CA TYR A 821 7.89 13.89 -26.03
C TYR A 821 7.02 14.70 -27.00
N GLY A 822 6.32 14.04 -27.95
CA GLY A 822 5.40 14.73 -28.87
C GLY A 822 4.22 15.37 -28.15
N GLN A 823 3.58 14.63 -27.24
CA GLN A 823 2.46 15.14 -26.44
C GLN A 823 2.89 16.23 -25.46
N PHE A 824 4.09 16.10 -24.88
CA PHE A 824 4.70 17.15 -24.06
C PHE A 824 4.88 18.45 -24.86
N HIS A 825 5.45 18.36 -26.06
CA HIS A 825 5.64 19.50 -26.95
C HIS A 825 4.32 20.19 -27.26
N ASP A 826 3.33 19.43 -27.73
CA ASP A 826 2.06 19.98 -28.18
C ASP A 826 1.28 20.64 -27.03
N THR A 827 1.44 20.16 -25.80
CA THR A 827 0.77 20.73 -24.62
C THR A 827 1.49 21.99 -24.11
N LEU A 828 2.81 21.93 -23.88
CA LEU A 828 3.51 23.00 -23.14
C LEU A 828 4.22 24.05 -24.00
N ILE A 829 4.24 23.91 -25.33
CA ILE A 829 4.86 24.92 -26.20
C ILE A 829 4.12 26.26 -26.20
N GLU A 830 2.83 26.28 -25.90
CA GLU A 830 2.05 27.51 -25.83
C GLU A 830 2.19 28.19 -24.46
N TYR A 831 2.75 29.42 -24.45
CA TYR A 831 2.91 30.21 -23.22
C TYR A 831 1.59 30.51 -22.49
N ARG A 832 0.46 30.48 -23.20
CA ARG A 832 -0.87 30.80 -22.64
C ARG A 832 -1.20 29.93 -21.43
N ILE A 833 -0.84 28.65 -21.44
CA ILE A 833 -1.12 27.74 -20.31
C ILE A 833 -0.41 28.24 -19.04
N PHE A 834 0.86 28.65 -19.17
CA PHE A 834 1.61 29.17 -18.03
C PHE A 834 1.10 30.52 -17.54
N GLU A 835 0.62 31.39 -18.43
CA GLU A 835 0.01 32.68 -18.06
C GLU A 835 -1.13 32.50 -17.05
N PHE A 836 -1.99 31.48 -17.26
CA PHE A 836 -3.07 31.16 -16.32
C PHE A 836 -2.58 30.50 -15.01
N VAL A 837 -1.45 29.78 -15.06
CA VAL A 837 -0.84 29.10 -13.90
C VAL A 837 0.02 30.05 -13.06
N ASN A 838 0.52 31.15 -13.62
CA ASN A 838 1.36 32.16 -12.95
C ASN A 838 0.52 33.16 -12.13
N ASN A 839 -0.30 32.65 -11.23
CA ASN A 839 -1.02 33.45 -10.25
C ASN A 839 -0.61 33.05 -8.81
N HIS A 840 -0.84 33.93 -7.83
CA HIS A 840 -0.37 33.72 -6.46
C HIS A 840 -0.91 32.42 -5.83
N THR A 841 -2.19 32.11 -6.05
CA THR A 841 -2.85 30.92 -5.51
C THR A 841 -2.27 29.61 -6.07
N THR A 842 -2.15 29.51 -7.38
CA THR A 842 -1.63 28.31 -8.06
C THR A 842 -0.14 28.11 -7.77
N ARG A 843 0.64 29.21 -7.75
CA ARG A 843 2.05 29.21 -7.37
C ARG A 843 2.25 28.65 -5.96
N ALA A 844 1.47 29.12 -5.00
CA ALA A 844 1.55 28.66 -3.62
C ALA A 844 1.22 27.16 -3.51
N ILE A 845 0.19 26.70 -4.23
CA ILE A 845 -0.20 25.28 -4.27
C ILE A 845 0.94 24.42 -4.85
N LEU A 846 1.47 24.77 -6.01
CA LEU A 846 2.48 23.96 -6.68
C LEU A 846 3.82 23.95 -5.94
N LEU A 847 4.31 25.10 -5.45
CA LEU A 847 5.59 25.17 -4.75
C LEU A 847 5.55 24.46 -3.39
N ALA A 848 4.49 24.65 -2.60
CA ALA A 848 4.40 24.06 -1.27
C ALA A 848 4.12 22.55 -1.31
N ASN A 849 3.55 22.04 -2.40
CA ASN A 849 3.17 20.64 -2.51
C ASN A 849 3.98 19.85 -3.54
N LEU A 850 4.94 20.42 -4.30
CA LEU A 850 5.81 19.66 -5.22
C LEU A 850 7.30 19.74 -4.84
N GLU A 851 7.62 19.63 -3.54
CA GLU A 851 9.01 19.67 -3.04
C GLU A 851 9.73 18.32 -3.13
N GLY A 852 8.99 17.20 -3.20
CA GLY A 852 9.55 15.85 -3.14
C GLY A 852 10.38 15.47 -4.37
N ASN A 853 10.02 16.01 -5.54
CA ASN A 853 10.75 15.79 -6.79
C ASN A 853 11.66 16.99 -7.09
N THR A 854 12.96 16.83 -6.85
CA THR A 854 13.95 17.91 -7.00
C THR A 854 13.94 18.53 -8.40
N SER A 855 13.75 17.73 -9.44
CA SER A 855 13.75 18.23 -10.83
C SER A 855 12.56 19.14 -11.12
N ILE A 856 11.37 18.75 -10.64
CA ILE A 856 10.14 19.54 -10.80
C ILE A 856 10.21 20.79 -9.92
N TYR A 857 10.67 20.67 -8.68
CA TYR A 857 10.78 21.80 -7.76
C TYR A 857 11.72 22.90 -8.27
N GLU A 858 12.91 22.52 -8.77
CA GLU A 858 13.85 23.46 -9.38
C GLU A 858 13.27 24.12 -10.63
N PHE A 859 12.50 23.39 -11.44
CA PHE A 859 11.79 23.96 -12.58
C PHE A 859 10.71 24.97 -12.15
N LEU A 860 9.88 24.61 -11.17
CA LEU A 860 8.82 25.49 -10.65
C LEU A 860 9.39 26.76 -10.01
N THR A 861 10.44 26.64 -9.20
CA THR A 861 11.12 27.81 -8.62
C THR A 861 11.76 28.68 -9.70
N GLY A 862 12.30 28.05 -10.75
CA GLY A 862 12.89 28.71 -11.91
C GLY A 862 11.90 29.51 -12.76
N ILE A 863 10.65 29.07 -12.93
CA ILE A 863 9.67 29.77 -13.79
C ILE A 863 9.00 30.99 -13.11
N TYR A 864 8.92 31.03 -11.78
CA TYR A 864 8.19 32.08 -11.04
C TYR A 864 9.05 33.30 -10.66
N ILE A 865 9.65 33.97 -11.65
CA ILE A 865 10.57 35.10 -11.46
C ILE A 865 9.86 36.48 -11.37
N GLY A 866 8.63 36.62 -11.90
CA GLY A 866 7.91 37.90 -11.91
C GLY A 866 6.49 37.83 -12.49
N GLU A 867 5.90 39.00 -12.82
CA GLU A 867 4.57 39.10 -13.43
C GLU A 867 4.50 38.42 -14.81
N SER A 868 3.39 37.75 -15.09
CA SER A 868 3.14 36.91 -16.27
C SER A 868 3.34 37.60 -17.60
N ASP A 869 3.11 38.91 -17.67
CA ASP A 869 3.07 39.66 -18.94
C ASP A 869 4.45 40.14 -19.40
N SER A 870 5.47 39.97 -18.57
CA SER A 870 6.83 40.38 -18.92
C SER A 870 7.45 39.43 -19.96
N LEU A 871 8.01 40.01 -21.03
CA LEU A 871 8.74 39.25 -22.07
C LEU A 871 9.90 38.42 -21.48
N ILE A 872 10.45 38.85 -20.34
CA ILE A 872 11.50 38.16 -19.60
C ILE A 872 10.96 36.87 -18.97
N THR A 873 9.80 36.93 -18.33
CA THR A 873 9.15 35.74 -17.75
C THR A 873 8.77 34.75 -18.85
N LYS A 874 8.29 35.25 -19.98
CA LYS A 874 8.01 34.43 -21.17
C LYS A 874 9.26 33.77 -21.76
N SER A 875 10.37 34.50 -21.86
CA SER A 875 11.64 33.96 -22.32
C SER A 875 12.20 32.93 -21.34
N ASN A 876 12.15 33.21 -20.03
CA ASN A 876 12.61 32.31 -18.98
C ASN A 876 11.77 31.03 -18.88
N TYR A 877 10.47 31.08 -19.12
CA TYR A 877 9.62 29.88 -19.20
C TYR A 877 10.17 28.85 -20.19
N TYR A 878 10.49 29.27 -21.41
CA TYR A 878 11.03 28.38 -22.44
C TYR A 878 12.43 27.85 -22.11
N HIS A 879 13.27 28.68 -21.48
CA HIS A 879 14.57 28.25 -20.99
C HIS A 879 14.44 27.17 -19.90
N GLN A 880 13.57 27.38 -18.91
CA GLN A 880 13.36 26.41 -17.84
C GLN A 880 12.75 25.10 -18.36
N LEU A 881 11.89 25.14 -19.39
CA LEU A 881 11.42 23.93 -20.07
C LEU A 881 12.57 23.18 -20.76
N SER A 882 13.47 23.90 -21.44
CA SER A 882 14.66 23.32 -22.05
C SER A 882 15.59 22.67 -21.01
N GLU A 883 15.79 23.32 -19.86
CA GLU A 883 16.55 22.73 -18.75
C GLU A 883 15.89 21.48 -18.16
N LEU A 884 14.56 21.50 -17.98
CA LEU A 884 13.80 20.35 -17.48
C LEU A 884 13.98 19.13 -18.40
N VAL A 885 13.90 19.32 -19.72
CA VAL A 885 14.11 18.26 -20.72
C VAL A 885 15.54 17.71 -20.64
N ASN A 886 16.54 18.58 -20.52
CA ASN A 886 17.95 18.15 -20.42
C ASN A 886 18.26 17.40 -19.11
N ARG A 887 17.67 17.81 -17.98
CA ARG A 887 17.84 17.11 -16.69
C ARG A 887 17.22 15.71 -16.73
N HIS A 888 16.06 15.57 -17.39
CA HIS A 888 15.42 14.26 -17.61
C HIS A 888 16.26 13.32 -18.50
N GLU A 889 16.87 13.84 -19.57
CA GLU A 889 17.77 13.05 -20.43
C GLU A 889 18.98 12.52 -19.66
N ARG A 890 19.65 13.40 -18.90
CA ARG A 890 20.85 13.06 -18.15
C ARG A 890 20.59 12.01 -17.07
N SER A 891 19.47 12.10 -16.37
CA SER A 891 19.07 11.12 -15.35
C SER A 891 18.66 9.76 -15.96
N SER A 892 18.08 9.76 -17.16
CA SER A 892 17.65 8.53 -17.87
C SER A 892 18.82 7.74 -18.49
N SER A 893 19.96 8.39 -18.74
CA SER A 893 21.14 7.82 -19.42
C SER A 893 21.84 6.68 -18.64
N GLY A 894 21.55 6.50 -17.35
CA GLY A 894 22.15 5.45 -16.51
C GLY A 894 21.51 4.05 -16.60
N LYS A 895 20.39 3.87 -17.32
CA LYS A 895 19.58 2.64 -17.25
C LYS A 895 19.26 1.90 -18.56
N TYR A 896 19.74 2.31 -19.74
CA TYR A 896 19.36 1.64 -21.02
C TYR A 896 20.50 1.43 -22.03
N ASN A 897 20.43 0.28 -22.72
CA ASN A 897 21.31 -0.18 -23.80
C ASN A 897 21.18 0.65 -25.10
N ALA A 898 22.10 0.44 -26.05
CA ALA A 898 22.32 1.13 -27.33
C ALA A 898 21.12 1.33 -28.31
N VAL A 899 19.89 0.96 -27.96
CA VAL A 899 18.68 1.09 -28.79
C VAL A 899 18.06 2.51 -28.74
N ASN A 900 18.44 3.35 -27.77
CA ASN A 900 17.79 4.67 -27.51
C ASN A 900 18.42 5.88 -28.21
N ILE A 901 19.30 5.72 -29.21
CA ILE A 901 20.01 6.85 -29.82
C ILE A 901 19.04 7.81 -30.54
N SER A 902 18.04 7.28 -31.25
CA SER A 902 17.04 8.08 -31.96
C SER A 902 16.09 8.86 -31.04
N GLU A 903 15.78 8.30 -29.87
CA GLU A 903 14.96 8.99 -28.86
C GLU A 903 15.75 10.12 -28.20
N ARG A 904 17.04 9.90 -27.91
CA ARG A 904 17.92 10.95 -27.40
C ARG A 904 18.04 12.14 -28.36
N GLU A 905 18.20 11.87 -29.66
CA GLU A 905 18.28 12.93 -30.67
C GLU A 905 16.99 13.76 -30.73
N THR A 906 15.82 13.13 -30.74
CA THR A 906 14.54 13.85 -30.76
C THR A 906 14.28 14.69 -29.49
N VAL A 907 14.72 14.23 -28.33
CA VAL A 907 14.66 14.98 -27.05
C VAL A 907 15.57 16.20 -27.06
N LEU A 908 16.81 16.03 -27.51
CA LEU A 908 17.75 17.14 -27.59
C LEU A 908 17.32 18.16 -28.66
N GLU A 909 16.77 17.74 -29.80
CA GLU A 909 16.19 18.63 -30.80
C GLU A 909 15.06 19.48 -30.23
N LEU A 910 14.22 18.88 -29.39
CA LEU A 910 13.15 19.56 -28.69
C LEU A 910 13.70 20.64 -27.74
N SER A 911 14.68 20.28 -26.91
CA SER A 911 15.35 21.22 -26.00
C SER A 911 16.00 22.38 -26.78
N LEU A 912 16.66 22.09 -27.90
CA LEU A 912 17.27 23.11 -28.75
C LEU A 912 16.23 24.09 -29.32
N LYS A 913 15.08 23.59 -29.79
CA LYS A 913 13.97 24.43 -30.29
C LYS A 913 13.39 25.34 -29.21
N LEU A 914 13.22 24.83 -27.98
CA LEU A 914 12.73 25.61 -26.84
C LEU A 914 13.72 26.72 -26.47
N GLU A 915 15.01 26.41 -26.43
CA GLU A 915 16.07 27.38 -26.14
C GLU A 915 16.16 28.47 -27.22
N ALA A 916 16.05 28.09 -28.50
CA ALA A 916 16.02 29.04 -29.62
C ALA A 916 14.84 30.01 -29.52
N ASN A 917 13.67 29.52 -29.09
CA ASN A 917 12.49 30.35 -28.83
C ASN A 917 12.71 31.31 -27.65
N ALA A 918 13.34 30.84 -26.57
CA ALA A 918 13.70 31.69 -25.42
C ALA A 918 14.58 32.87 -25.85
N ILE A 919 15.63 32.61 -26.63
CA ILE A 919 16.56 33.61 -27.16
C ILE A 919 15.84 34.60 -28.07
N LYS A 920 15.01 34.12 -29.01
CA LYS A 920 14.28 34.96 -29.96
C LYS A 920 13.34 35.96 -29.25
N ILE A 921 12.65 35.51 -28.21
CA ILE A 921 11.74 36.37 -27.42
C ILE A 921 12.55 37.41 -26.63
N LEU A 922 13.69 37.01 -26.04
CA LEU A 922 14.55 37.94 -25.30
C LEU A 922 15.12 39.05 -26.20
N GLN A 923 15.53 38.70 -27.43
CA GLN A 923 16.04 39.65 -28.43
C GLN A 923 14.98 40.63 -28.95
N SER A 924 13.70 40.27 -28.85
CA SER A 924 12.58 41.13 -29.22
C SER A 924 12.20 42.16 -28.14
N SER A 925 12.82 42.07 -26.95
CA SER A 925 12.57 42.99 -25.83
C SER A 925 13.24 44.37 -26.06
N PRO A 926 12.58 45.49 -25.72
CA PRO A 926 13.14 46.83 -25.92
C PRO A 926 14.39 47.15 -25.06
N ASP A 927 14.66 46.39 -23.99
CA ASP A 927 15.76 46.60 -23.03
C ASP A 927 16.91 45.58 -23.17
N VAL A 928 17.33 45.25 -24.40
CA VAL A 928 18.34 44.21 -24.68
C VAL A 928 19.66 44.38 -23.90
N SER A 929 20.08 45.61 -23.61
CA SER A 929 21.35 45.92 -22.92
C SER A 929 21.34 45.57 -21.42
N SER A 930 20.18 45.61 -20.75
CA SER A 930 20.05 45.36 -19.31
C SER A 930 20.06 43.87 -18.95
N TYR A 931 19.80 42.99 -19.91
CA TYR A 931 19.67 41.53 -19.71
C TYR A 931 20.80 40.70 -20.30
N GLY A 932 21.96 41.33 -20.59
CA GLY A 932 23.10 40.66 -21.22
C GLY A 932 23.56 39.38 -20.49
N HIS A 933 23.51 39.36 -19.15
CA HIS A 933 23.88 38.17 -18.37
C HIS A 933 22.89 37.00 -18.57
N ILE A 934 21.59 37.27 -18.67
CA ILE A 934 20.56 36.24 -18.91
C ILE A 934 20.68 35.70 -20.33
N ALA A 935 20.85 36.59 -21.32
CA ALA A 935 21.08 36.20 -22.71
C ALA A 935 22.32 35.30 -22.85
N LEU A 936 23.38 35.59 -22.09
CA LEU A 936 24.60 34.78 -22.05
C LEU A 936 24.35 33.36 -21.54
N ILE A 937 23.53 33.19 -20.50
CA ILE A 937 23.17 31.87 -19.96
C ILE A 937 22.40 31.06 -21.01
N TYR A 938 21.41 31.65 -21.65
CA TYR A 938 20.57 30.94 -22.62
C TYR A 938 21.36 30.54 -23.86
N LEU A 939 22.22 31.45 -24.35
CA LEU A 939 23.10 31.17 -25.48
C LEU A 939 24.13 30.07 -25.17
N ARG A 940 24.61 29.97 -23.93
CA ARG A 940 25.49 28.86 -23.51
C ARG A 940 24.77 27.53 -23.50
N ASN A 941 23.56 27.48 -22.96
CA ASN A 941 22.75 26.26 -22.98
C ASN A 941 22.47 25.84 -24.42
N HIS A 942 22.07 26.76 -25.30
CA HIS A 942 21.86 26.47 -26.73
C HIS A 942 23.14 25.95 -27.40
N PHE A 943 24.29 26.55 -27.09
CA PHE A 943 25.60 26.12 -27.60
C PHE A 943 25.93 24.68 -27.16
N ASP A 944 25.75 24.36 -25.89
CA ASP A 944 26.06 23.03 -25.35
C ASP A 944 25.11 21.96 -25.91
N ILE A 945 23.80 22.25 -26.01
CA ILE A 945 22.81 21.32 -26.61
C ILE A 945 23.12 21.08 -28.09
N ALA A 946 23.41 22.14 -28.86
CA ALA A 946 23.74 22.04 -30.28
C ALA A 946 25.03 21.22 -30.51
N LEU A 947 26.03 21.35 -29.63
CA LEU A 947 27.23 20.53 -29.66
C LEU A 947 26.93 19.05 -29.42
N ASP A 948 26.04 18.74 -28.47
CA ASP A 948 25.66 17.36 -28.15
C ASP A 948 24.85 16.70 -29.30
N LEU A 949 24.03 17.48 -30.01
CA LEU A 949 23.34 17.08 -31.25
C LEU A 949 24.23 16.99 -32.48
N LYS A 950 25.47 17.48 -32.41
CA LYS A 950 26.39 17.66 -33.55
C LYS A 950 25.82 18.61 -34.63
N ASP A 951 24.91 19.51 -34.26
CA ASP A 951 24.51 20.63 -35.12
C ASP A 951 25.49 21.79 -34.93
N PHE A 952 26.64 21.66 -35.58
CA PHE A 952 27.71 22.64 -35.48
C PHE A 952 27.36 24.01 -36.07
N SER A 953 26.34 24.08 -36.93
CA SER A 953 25.88 25.35 -37.51
C SER A 953 25.19 26.22 -36.45
N GLN A 954 24.29 25.63 -35.68
CA GLN A 954 23.60 26.29 -34.58
C GLN A 954 24.54 26.64 -33.43
N ALA A 955 25.48 25.74 -33.09
CA ALA A 955 26.51 26.00 -32.09
C ALA A 955 27.39 27.21 -32.49
N ALA A 956 27.81 27.29 -33.75
CA ALA A 956 28.58 28.42 -34.26
C ALA A 956 27.78 29.74 -34.25
N ASN A 957 26.48 29.68 -34.59
CA ASN A 957 25.58 30.84 -34.53
C ASN A 957 25.43 31.36 -33.10
N SER A 958 25.21 30.50 -32.10
CA SER A 958 25.17 30.92 -30.69
C SER A 958 26.48 31.54 -30.24
N LEU A 959 27.60 30.92 -30.59
CA LEU A 959 28.92 31.42 -30.23
C LEU A 959 29.20 32.81 -30.82
N SER A 960 28.66 33.10 -32.02
CA SER A 960 28.80 34.40 -32.67
C SER A 960 28.10 35.52 -31.89
N GLN A 961 26.97 35.20 -31.26
CA GLN A 961 26.19 36.12 -30.43
C GLN A 961 26.84 36.28 -29.04
N ILE A 962 27.36 35.18 -28.45
CA ILE A 962 28.10 35.18 -27.17
C ILE A 962 29.32 36.10 -27.21
N LYS A 963 30.00 36.20 -28.36
CA LYS A 963 31.20 37.03 -28.56
C LYS A 963 31.01 38.48 -28.12
N HIS A 964 29.82 39.03 -28.27
CA HIS A 964 29.53 40.43 -27.97
C HIS A 964 29.23 40.68 -26.48
N ILE A 965 29.06 39.63 -25.68
CA ILE A 965 28.55 39.70 -24.30
C ILE A 965 29.60 39.23 -23.28
N THR A 966 30.60 38.45 -23.72
CA THR A 966 31.49 37.68 -22.83
C THR A 966 32.95 38.14 -22.91
N ASP A 967 33.72 37.83 -21.87
CA ASP A 967 35.17 38.04 -21.84
C ASP A 967 35.92 37.15 -22.84
N LYS A 968 37.07 37.64 -23.32
CA LYS A 968 37.91 36.97 -24.32
C LYS A 968 38.36 35.56 -23.91
N LEU A 969 38.63 35.35 -22.62
CA LEU A 969 39.09 34.04 -22.10
C LEU A 969 38.00 32.98 -22.19
N GLU A 970 36.77 33.36 -21.88
CA GLU A 970 35.64 32.44 -21.88
C GLU A 970 35.15 32.15 -23.30
N PHE A 971 35.18 33.15 -24.18
CA PHE A 971 34.99 32.94 -25.61
C PHE A 971 36.03 31.96 -26.19
N HIS A 972 37.31 32.09 -25.80
CA HIS A 972 38.36 31.16 -26.20
C HIS A 972 38.05 29.73 -25.73
N ALA A 973 37.59 29.55 -24.49
CA ALA A 973 37.24 28.23 -23.95
C ALA A 973 36.07 27.57 -24.70
N LEU A 974 35.00 28.32 -25.00
CA LEU A 974 33.85 27.81 -25.76
C LEU A 974 34.22 27.48 -27.21
N LEU A 975 34.99 28.35 -27.88
CA LEU A 975 35.50 28.08 -29.23
C LEU A 975 36.43 26.84 -29.25
N THR A 976 37.22 26.65 -28.19
CA THR A 976 38.06 25.44 -28.02
C THR A 976 37.19 24.20 -27.91
N LYS A 977 36.10 24.25 -27.14
CA LYS A 977 35.15 23.13 -26.99
C LYS A 977 34.52 22.76 -28.35
N LEU A 978 34.10 23.75 -29.14
CA LEU A 978 33.54 23.55 -30.49
C LEU A 978 34.56 22.88 -31.44
N ILE A 979 35.79 23.39 -31.50
CA ILE A 979 36.84 22.85 -32.38
C ILE A 979 37.22 21.42 -31.97
N LYS A 980 37.34 21.15 -30.66
CA LYS A 980 37.59 19.78 -30.16
C LYS A 980 36.46 18.83 -30.57
N SER A 981 35.21 19.25 -30.48
CA SER A 981 34.06 18.43 -30.91
C SER A 981 34.05 18.17 -32.42
N LEU A 982 34.36 19.18 -33.25
CA LEU A 982 34.48 19.02 -34.71
C LEU A 982 35.55 17.99 -35.09
N ILE A 983 36.70 18.03 -34.43
CA ILE A 983 37.80 17.07 -34.65
C ILE A 983 37.37 15.66 -34.21
N LYS A 984 36.77 15.54 -33.02
CA LYS A 984 36.31 14.25 -32.47
C LYS A 984 35.25 13.58 -33.37
N CYS A 985 34.33 14.37 -33.92
CA CYS A 985 33.27 13.89 -34.83
C CYS A 985 33.73 13.77 -36.30
N ARG A 986 34.99 14.09 -36.62
CA ARG A 986 35.57 14.08 -37.98
C ARG A 986 34.85 15.00 -38.99
N GLN A 987 34.25 16.09 -38.52
CA GLN A 987 33.56 17.09 -39.36
C GLN A 987 34.38 18.40 -39.47
N PHE A 988 35.70 18.28 -39.56
CA PHE A 988 36.62 19.42 -39.61
C PHE A 988 36.50 20.26 -40.90
N GLU A 989 35.84 19.75 -41.95
CA GLU A 989 35.52 20.47 -43.18
C GLU A 989 34.72 21.76 -42.91
N ILE A 990 33.90 21.77 -41.85
CA ILE A 990 33.08 22.93 -41.42
C ILE A 990 33.96 24.12 -41.00
N LEU A 991 35.21 23.90 -40.57
CA LEU A 991 36.14 24.99 -40.28
C LEU A 991 36.42 25.83 -41.54
N PHE A 992 36.43 25.18 -42.70
CA PHE A 992 36.83 25.77 -43.98
C PHE A 992 35.65 26.31 -44.81
N SER A 993 34.40 26.04 -44.41
CA SER A 993 33.20 26.49 -45.13
C SER A 993 32.90 27.97 -44.88
N ALA A 994 33.62 28.85 -45.58
CA ALA A 994 33.54 30.30 -45.43
C ALA A 994 32.18 30.94 -45.83
N LYS A 995 31.33 30.21 -46.55
CA LYS A 995 30.05 30.72 -47.08
C LYS A 995 28.88 30.63 -46.08
N ASP A 996 28.92 29.68 -45.15
CA ASP A 996 27.76 29.38 -44.28
C ASP A 996 27.99 29.77 -42.81
N ILE A 997 29.26 29.83 -42.34
CA ILE A 997 29.60 30.11 -40.94
C ILE A 997 30.80 31.07 -40.85
N THR A 998 30.56 32.35 -40.57
CA THR A 998 31.59 33.41 -40.59
C THR A 998 32.43 33.52 -39.31
N ILE A 999 32.11 32.76 -38.26
CA ILE A 999 32.77 32.91 -36.96
C ILE A 999 34.24 32.46 -36.97
N PHE A 1000 34.57 31.43 -37.76
CA PHE A 1000 35.92 30.89 -37.82
C PHE A 1000 36.86 31.82 -38.61
N SER A 1001 36.39 32.37 -39.73
CA SER A 1001 37.13 33.36 -40.51
C SER A 1001 37.36 34.66 -39.73
N ALA A 1002 36.34 35.14 -39.02
CA ALA A 1002 36.42 36.35 -38.19
C ALA A 1002 37.35 36.22 -36.96
N ASN A 1003 37.75 34.99 -36.59
CA ASN A 1003 38.62 34.71 -35.43
C ASN A 1003 39.82 33.83 -35.83
N TYR A 1004 40.32 33.97 -37.05
CA TYR A 1004 41.36 33.13 -37.65
C TYR A 1004 42.56 32.81 -36.74
N LEU A 1005 43.13 33.83 -36.08
CA LEU A 1005 44.29 33.68 -35.18
C LEU A 1005 43.97 32.89 -33.90
N ILE A 1006 42.72 32.95 -33.42
CA ILE A 1006 42.27 32.22 -32.23
C ILE A 1006 42.06 30.75 -32.59
N VAL A 1007 41.50 30.47 -33.78
CA VAL A 1007 41.40 29.08 -34.29
C VAL A 1007 42.80 28.48 -34.47
N ASP A 1008 43.75 29.26 -35.00
CA ASP A 1008 45.14 28.83 -35.15
C ASP A 1008 45.80 28.49 -33.81
N SER A 1009 45.63 29.33 -32.79
CA SER A 1009 46.18 29.06 -31.45
C SER A 1009 45.57 27.82 -30.81
N ILE A 1010 44.25 27.63 -30.93
CA ILE A 1010 43.53 26.47 -30.39
C ILE A 1010 43.99 25.18 -31.06
N LEU A 1011 44.09 25.15 -32.39
CA LEU A 1011 44.55 23.96 -33.12
C LEU A 1011 46.00 23.60 -32.75
N LEU A 1012 46.86 24.61 -32.57
CA LEU A 1012 48.23 24.41 -32.10
C LEU A 1012 48.28 23.90 -30.66
N GLU A 1013 47.44 24.39 -29.75
CA GLU A 1013 47.30 23.89 -28.37
C GLU A 1013 46.84 22.44 -28.35
N ILE A 1014 45.76 22.10 -29.06
CA ILE A 1014 45.25 20.72 -29.17
C ILE A 1014 46.34 19.79 -29.71
N ALA A 1015 47.08 20.21 -30.74
CA ALA A 1015 48.15 19.42 -31.33
C ALA A 1015 49.36 19.23 -30.40
N ASN A 1016 49.67 20.19 -29.52
CA ASN A 1016 50.75 20.10 -28.54
C ASN A 1016 50.36 19.27 -27.30
N ASP A 1017 49.10 19.35 -26.86
CA ASP A 1017 48.63 18.74 -25.62
C ASP A 1017 48.24 17.26 -25.79
N ASP A 1018 48.04 16.77 -27.02
CA ASP A 1018 47.72 15.35 -27.27
C ASP A 1018 48.96 14.47 -27.02
N LEU A 1019 48.87 13.55 -26.05
CA LEU A 1019 49.93 12.62 -25.68
C LEU A 1019 50.16 11.52 -26.73
N VAL A 1020 49.18 11.25 -27.59
CA VAL A 1020 49.28 10.20 -28.62
C VAL A 1020 49.79 10.83 -29.91
N LEU A 1021 51.06 10.57 -30.25
CA LEU A 1021 51.72 11.15 -31.43
C LEU A 1021 50.92 10.97 -32.72
N PHE A 1022 50.21 9.85 -32.90
CA PHE A 1022 49.43 9.60 -34.12
C PHE A 1022 48.25 10.56 -34.27
N ASN A 1023 47.57 10.88 -33.16
CA ASN A 1023 46.50 11.87 -33.14
C ASN A 1023 47.05 13.28 -33.26
N ALA A 1024 48.20 13.55 -32.61
CA ALA A 1024 48.92 14.81 -32.73
C ALA A 1024 49.30 15.11 -34.19
N VAL A 1025 49.86 14.14 -34.95
CA VAL A 1025 50.16 14.29 -36.40
C VAL A 1025 48.94 14.82 -37.15
N LYS A 1026 47.78 14.18 -36.96
CA LYS A 1026 46.55 14.55 -37.66
C LYS A 1026 46.10 15.96 -37.31
N CYS A 1027 46.26 16.38 -36.05
CA CYS A 1027 45.97 17.76 -35.63
C CYS A 1027 46.96 18.77 -36.24
N TYR A 1028 48.25 18.44 -36.37
CA TYR A 1028 49.22 19.29 -37.07
C TYR A 1028 48.97 19.35 -38.59
N GLU A 1029 48.52 18.24 -39.22
CA GLU A 1029 48.08 18.24 -40.61
C GLU A 1029 46.82 19.10 -40.82
N LEU A 1030 45.90 19.09 -39.84
CA LEU A 1030 44.75 19.97 -39.83
C LEU A 1030 45.16 21.45 -39.66
N LEU A 1031 46.11 21.74 -38.76
CA LEU A 1031 46.69 23.08 -38.57
C LEU A 1031 47.42 23.56 -39.84
N TYR A 1032 48.18 22.68 -40.50
CA TYR A 1032 48.78 22.94 -41.80
C TYR A 1032 47.72 23.34 -42.83
N SER A 1033 46.64 22.57 -42.89
CA SER A 1033 45.52 22.82 -43.80
C SER A 1033 44.81 24.14 -43.47
N TRP A 1034 44.60 24.46 -42.19
CA TRP A 1034 44.03 25.74 -41.72
C TRP A 1034 44.86 26.95 -42.17
N ARG A 1035 46.19 26.86 -42.01
CA ARG A 1035 47.12 27.91 -42.44
C ARG A 1035 47.20 28.06 -43.95
N LEU A 1036 47.00 26.96 -44.68
CA LEU A 1036 47.10 26.92 -46.13
C LEU A 1036 45.78 27.31 -46.85
N LEU A 1037 44.63 26.89 -46.32
CA LEU A 1037 43.33 26.96 -46.99
C LEU A 1037 42.26 27.74 -46.20
N GLY A 1038 42.58 28.21 -44.99
CA GLY A 1038 41.62 28.92 -44.14
C GLY A 1038 41.23 30.29 -44.70
N PRO A 1039 39.97 30.73 -44.51
CA PRO A 1039 39.49 32.04 -44.95
C PRO A 1039 40.14 33.17 -44.14
N ALA A 1040 40.98 33.99 -44.78
CA ALA A 1040 41.62 35.14 -44.13
C ALA A 1040 40.58 36.27 -43.88
N PRO A 1041 40.68 37.01 -42.75
CA PRO A 1041 39.69 38.02 -42.34
C PRO A 1041 39.65 39.29 -43.21
N SER A 1042 40.45 39.38 -44.27
CA SER A 1042 40.60 40.58 -45.08
C SER A 1042 40.83 40.23 -46.54
N GLN A 1043 39.77 40.02 -47.31
CA GLN A 1043 39.56 40.48 -48.70
C GLN A 1043 38.46 39.66 -49.37
N ILE A 1044 37.37 40.35 -49.74
CA ILE A 1044 36.29 39.84 -50.59
C ILE A 1044 36.66 39.92 -52.07
N ASP A 1045 37.78 40.57 -52.44
CA ASP A 1045 38.22 40.71 -53.83
C ASP A 1045 39.70 40.29 -54.02
N GLU A 1046 39.87 39.33 -54.93
CA GLU A 1046 41.09 38.89 -55.63
C GLU A 1046 42.37 38.54 -54.83
N GLY A 1047 42.47 37.25 -54.44
CA GLY A 1047 43.73 36.51 -54.25
C GLY A 1047 44.06 36.12 -52.80
N PRO A 1048 44.19 34.82 -52.46
CA PRO A 1048 44.54 34.43 -51.09
C PRO A 1048 46.04 34.59 -50.87
N LEU A 1049 46.45 35.52 -50.00
CA LEU A 1049 47.76 35.46 -49.35
C LEU A 1049 47.71 34.33 -48.32
N VAL A 1050 47.87 33.11 -48.83
CA VAL A 1050 48.07 31.88 -48.06
C VAL A 1050 49.39 32.00 -47.30
N ASP A 1051 49.40 31.86 -45.97
CA ASP A 1051 50.65 31.79 -45.20
C ASP A 1051 51.29 30.40 -45.36
N LYS A 1052 51.81 30.15 -46.56
CA LYS A 1052 52.50 28.92 -46.94
C LYS A 1052 53.69 28.62 -46.03
N ARG A 1053 54.28 29.66 -45.42
CA ARG A 1053 55.45 29.56 -44.54
C ARG A 1053 55.00 29.06 -43.17
N ALA A 1054 54.00 29.69 -42.57
CA ALA A 1054 53.43 29.24 -41.31
C ALA A 1054 52.77 27.86 -41.41
N ALA A 1055 52.18 27.51 -42.56
CA ALA A 1055 51.69 26.16 -42.83
C ALA A 1055 52.85 25.15 -42.74
N ALA A 1056 53.92 25.36 -43.50
CA ALA A 1056 55.12 24.50 -43.43
C ALA A 1056 55.73 24.42 -42.02
N GLU A 1057 55.72 25.52 -41.27
CA GLU A 1057 56.15 25.55 -39.86
C GLU A 1057 55.30 24.66 -38.95
N ALA A 1058 53.98 24.54 -39.18
CA ALA A 1058 53.10 23.68 -38.38
C ALA A 1058 53.52 22.20 -38.44
N LEU A 1059 53.83 21.70 -39.64
CA LEU A 1059 54.31 20.32 -39.82
C LEU A 1059 55.72 20.13 -39.27
N TYR A 1060 56.58 21.14 -39.39
CA TYR A 1060 57.94 21.09 -38.85
C TYR A 1060 57.95 21.06 -37.31
N ILE A 1061 57.00 21.74 -36.65
CA ILE A 1061 56.83 21.67 -35.20
C ILE A 1061 56.58 20.23 -34.75
N PHE A 1062 55.69 19.49 -35.44
CA PHE A 1062 55.46 18.07 -35.15
C PHE A 1062 56.76 17.25 -35.27
N ILE A 1063 57.51 17.44 -36.35
CA ILE A 1063 58.77 16.71 -36.58
C ILE A 1063 59.76 16.94 -35.44
N THR A 1064 59.89 18.19 -34.98
CA THR A 1064 60.75 18.53 -33.83
C THR A 1064 60.25 17.93 -32.52
N ARG A 1065 58.93 17.89 -32.30
CA ARG A 1065 58.30 17.24 -31.13
C ARG A 1065 58.54 15.74 -31.14
N PHE A 1066 58.33 15.07 -32.27
CA PHE A 1066 58.64 13.66 -32.44
C PHE A 1066 60.12 13.39 -32.13
N GLN A 1067 61.05 14.21 -32.64
CA GLN A 1067 62.48 14.05 -32.36
C GLN A 1067 62.81 14.14 -30.86
N SER A 1068 62.12 15.00 -30.10
CA SER A 1068 62.32 15.11 -28.65
C SER A 1068 61.64 14.02 -27.84
N GLU A 1069 60.52 13.47 -28.32
CA GLU A 1069 59.75 12.43 -27.62
C GLU A 1069 60.13 11.01 -28.07
N LYS A 1070 60.89 10.85 -29.17
CA LYS A 1070 61.26 9.53 -29.73
C LYS A 1070 61.95 8.63 -28.71
N ASP A 1071 62.75 9.20 -27.82
CA ASP A 1071 63.55 8.46 -26.84
C ASP A 1071 62.65 7.87 -25.73
N ASN A 1072 61.47 8.46 -25.47
CA ASN A 1072 60.48 7.95 -24.51
C ASN A 1072 59.65 6.77 -25.04
N LEU A 1073 59.56 6.60 -26.37
CA LEU A 1073 58.98 5.40 -26.99
C LEU A 1073 59.96 4.21 -26.98
N GLY A 1074 61.21 4.46 -26.60
CA GLY A 1074 62.37 3.61 -26.91
C GLY A 1074 62.64 2.44 -25.97
N SER A 1075 61.76 2.05 -25.04
CA SER A 1075 62.07 0.91 -24.17
C SER A 1075 61.74 -0.48 -24.77
N ASP A 1076 60.90 -0.58 -25.81
CA ASP A 1076 60.61 -1.89 -26.48
C ASP A 1076 60.31 -1.78 -28.00
N SER A 1077 60.29 -0.58 -28.60
CA SER A 1077 59.60 -0.34 -29.89
C SER A 1077 60.48 -0.23 -31.15
N GLN A 1078 61.80 -0.39 -31.08
CA GLN A 1078 62.67 -0.31 -32.28
C GLN A 1078 62.35 -1.37 -33.36
N LYS A 1079 61.51 -2.38 -33.07
CA LYS A 1079 61.05 -3.40 -34.02
C LYS A 1079 59.53 -3.41 -34.26
N SER A 1080 58.78 -2.44 -33.76
CA SER A 1080 57.34 -2.33 -34.05
C SER A 1080 57.12 -1.75 -35.45
N GLU A 1081 56.27 -2.38 -36.26
CA GLU A 1081 55.78 -1.85 -37.56
C GLU A 1081 55.31 -0.39 -37.43
N ASP A 1082 54.78 0.01 -36.27
CA ASP A 1082 54.28 1.36 -36.03
C ASP A 1082 55.42 2.41 -36.06
N PHE A 1083 56.61 2.10 -35.55
CA PHE A 1083 57.73 3.06 -35.53
C PHE A 1083 58.27 3.33 -36.95
N GLN A 1084 58.34 2.30 -37.78
CA GLN A 1084 58.71 2.43 -39.19
C GLN A 1084 57.65 3.22 -39.98
N GLN A 1085 56.36 2.99 -39.72
CA GLN A 1085 55.27 3.79 -40.29
C GLN A 1085 55.38 5.27 -39.90
N PHE A 1086 55.77 5.60 -38.67
CA PHE A 1086 56.02 6.98 -38.25
C PHE A 1086 57.21 7.62 -38.97
N LYS A 1087 58.32 6.90 -39.16
CA LYS A 1087 59.47 7.42 -39.93
C LYS A 1087 59.09 7.72 -41.38
N LEU A 1088 58.34 6.82 -42.03
CA LEU A 1088 57.76 7.03 -43.35
C LEU A 1088 56.86 8.27 -43.37
N LYS A 1089 56.01 8.44 -42.35
CA LYS A 1089 55.16 9.62 -42.22
C LYS A 1089 55.95 10.91 -42.06
N ILE A 1090 57.05 10.91 -41.31
CA ILE A 1090 57.94 12.08 -41.18
C ILE A 1090 58.59 12.45 -42.51
N LEU A 1091 59.03 11.46 -43.29
CA LEU A 1091 59.56 11.69 -44.64
C LEU A 1091 58.50 12.27 -45.57
N GLU A 1092 57.26 11.79 -45.49
CA GLU A 1092 56.12 12.38 -46.20
C GLU A 1092 55.92 13.85 -45.80
N LEU A 1093 55.91 14.17 -44.50
CA LEU A 1093 55.77 15.54 -44.00
C LEU A 1093 56.91 16.46 -44.47
N TYR A 1094 58.17 16.00 -44.45
CA TYR A 1094 59.30 16.75 -45.00
C TYR A 1094 59.14 17.01 -46.51
N LYS A 1095 58.68 16.01 -47.27
CA LYS A 1095 58.42 16.17 -48.70
C LYS A 1095 57.30 17.20 -48.94
N ILE A 1096 56.25 17.21 -48.13
CA ILE A 1096 55.20 18.22 -48.17
C ILE A 1096 55.78 19.61 -47.88
N ILE A 1097 56.54 19.78 -46.80
CA ILE A 1097 57.20 21.04 -46.43
C ILE A 1097 58.08 21.58 -47.57
N LEU A 1098 58.94 20.72 -48.15
CA LEU A 1098 59.82 21.08 -49.26
C LEU A 1098 59.04 21.48 -50.51
N THR A 1099 57.96 20.77 -50.82
CA THR A 1099 57.07 21.08 -51.96
C THR A 1099 56.38 22.43 -51.75
N THR A 1100 55.89 22.70 -50.54
CA THR A 1100 55.23 23.97 -50.18
C THR A 1100 56.21 25.14 -50.24
N LEU A 1101 57.43 24.99 -49.71
CA LEU A 1101 58.48 26.01 -49.79
C LEU A 1101 59.02 26.21 -51.22
N ASN A 1102 58.99 25.18 -52.07
CA ASN A 1102 59.36 25.31 -53.47
C ASN A 1102 58.30 26.07 -54.29
N SER A 1103 57.04 26.11 -53.85
CA SER A 1103 55.95 26.86 -54.48
C SER A 1103 56.00 28.38 -54.28
N PHE A 1104 56.96 28.88 -53.50
CA PHE A 1104 57.24 30.31 -53.33
C PHE A 1104 57.92 30.88 -54.58
N GLY A 1105 57.60 32.13 -54.91
CA GLY A 1105 58.20 32.85 -56.03
C GLY A 1105 59.73 32.98 -55.86
N LEU A 1106 60.46 33.18 -56.96
CA LEU A 1106 61.92 33.29 -56.95
C LEU A 1106 62.46 34.42 -56.05
N GLN A 1107 61.62 35.41 -55.70
CA GLN A 1107 61.99 36.54 -54.84
C GLN A 1107 61.59 36.38 -53.37
N GLU A 1108 60.86 35.32 -53.02
CA GLU A 1108 60.41 35.10 -51.65
C GLU A 1108 61.41 34.24 -50.86
N GLU A 1109 61.74 34.66 -49.64
CA GLU A 1109 62.70 33.94 -48.80
C GLU A 1109 62.15 32.56 -48.37
N LYS A 1110 62.93 31.49 -48.61
CA LYS A 1110 62.55 30.09 -48.35
C LYS A 1110 63.18 29.55 -47.06
N TRP A 1111 62.61 29.91 -45.93
CA TRP A 1111 63.03 29.46 -44.60
C TRP A 1111 61.83 29.23 -43.68
N ILE A 1112 62.04 28.46 -42.60
CA ILE A 1112 61.04 28.21 -41.54
C ILE A 1112 61.65 28.40 -40.15
N ARG A 1113 60.82 28.68 -39.14
CA ARG A 1113 61.25 28.80 -37.74
C ARG A 1113 61.38 27.44 -37.05
N LYS A 1114 62.48 27.25 -36.33
CA LYS A 1114 62.77 26.14 -35.41
C LYS A 1114 62.78 26.67 -33.98
N LYS A 1115 61.93 26.11 -33.12
CA LYS A 1115 62.01 26.36 -31.67
C LYS A 1115 63.11 25.49 -31.07
N GLY A 1116 64.15 26.10 -30.50
CA GLY A 1116 65.18 25.38 -29.74
C GLY A 1116 64.74 25.08 -28.29
N ALA A 1117 65.46 24.18 -27.62
CA ALA A 1117 65.18 23.68 -26.26
C ALA A 1117 65.06 24.77 -25.16
N LYS A 1118 65.47 26.02 -25.43
CA LYS A 1118 65.38 27.17 -24.50
C LYS A 1118 64.44 28.28 -25.00
N LYS A 1119 63.42 27.97 -25.82
CA LYS A 1119 62.54 28.96 -26.48
C LYS A 1119 63.27 29.97 -27.40
N SER A 1120 64.54 29.74 -27.78
CA SER A 1120 65.24 30.55 -28.78
C SER A 1120 64.73 30.23 -30.19
N LEU A 1121 64.44 31.26 -30.98
CA LEU A 1121 64.00 31.15 -32.37
C LEU A 1121 65.22 31.01 -33.29
N ASN A 1122 65.42 29.83 -33.86
CA ASN A 1122 66.42 29.61 -34.92
C ASN A 1122 65.70 29.50 -36.28
N ILE A 1123 66.38 29.87 -37.36
CA ILE A 1123 65.82 29.79 -38.73
C ILE A 1123 66.46 28.60 -39.43
N THR A 1124 65.65 27.74 -40.06
CA THR A 1124 66.10 26.62 -40.90
C THR A 1124 65.85 26.97 -42.36
N THR A 1125 66.90 26.94 -43.17
CA THR A 1125 66.85 27.23 -44.62
C THR A 1125 66.40 26.01 -45.43
N LEU A 1126 65.92 26.22 -46.67
CA LEU A 1126 65.54 25.14 -47.59
C LEU A 1126 66.66 24.09 -47.79
N ALA A 1127 67.92 24.53 -47.85
CA ALA A 1127 69.07 23.64 -48.01
C ALA A 1127 69.27 22.73 -46.78
N GLU A 1128 69.08 23.27 -45.58
CA GLU A 1128 69.16 22.51 -44.33
C GLU A 1128 67.99 21.54 -44.17
N LEU A 1129 66.78 21.91 -44.60
CA LEU A 1129 65.63 20.98 -44.64
C LEU A 1129 65.83 19.83 -45.61
N ASN A 1130 66.40 20.10 -46.79
CA ASN A 1130 66.78 19.04 -47.74
C ASN A 1130 67.82 18.08 -47.13
N LEU A 1131 68.79 18.61 -46.38
CA LEU A 1131 69.76 17.79 -45.67
C LEU A 1131 69.12 16.98 -44.53
N GLU A 1132 68.21 17.56 -43.74
CA GLU A 1132 67.45 16.84 -42.71
C GLU A 1132 66.60 15.72 -43.33
N TYR A 1133 65.91 15.98 -44.45
CA TYR A 1133 65.14 14.98 -45.20
C TYR A 1133 66.02 13.82 -45.69
N LEU A 1134 67.16 14.11 -46.32
CA LEU A 1134 68.10 13.08 -46.79
C LEU A 1134 68.69 12.26 -45.65
N ARG A 1135 68.90 12.85 -44.46
CA ARG A 1135 69.33 12.12 -43.26
C ARG A 1135 68.26 11.16 -42.78
N TRP A 1136 67.02 11.61 -42.66
CA TRP A 1136 65.89 10.74 -42.30
C TRP A 1136 65.68 9.61 -43.31
N LEU A 1137 65.91 9.88 -44.60
CA LEU A 1137 65.77 8.88 -45.67
C LEU A 1137 66.86 7.82 -45.55
N LYS A 1138 68.09 8.23 -45.28
CA LYS A 1138 69.22 7.33 -45.01
C LYS A 1138 69.03 6.52 -43.71
N ASP A 1139 68.48 7.12 -42.66
CA ASP A 1139 68.16 6.45 -41.39
C ASP A 1139 67.04 5.41 -41.57
N LEU A 1140 66.05 5.67 -42.44
CA LEU A 1140 65.02 4.69 -42.81
C LEU A 1140 65.60 3.56 -43.66
N GLU A 1141 66.43 3.87 -44.67
CA GLU A 1141 67.13 2.86 -45.49
C GLU A 1141 68.03 1.96 -44.63
N GLY A 1142 68.65 2.50 -43.58
CA GLY A 1142 69.43 1.74 -42.60
C GLY A 1142 68.58 0.71 -41.84
N ASP A 1143 67.41 1.11 -41.33
CA ASP A 1143 66.48 0.22 -40.63
C ASP A 1143 65.93 -0.92 -41.54
N PHE A 1144 65.66 -0.64 -42.82
CA PHE A 1144 65.21 -1.64 -43.80
C PHE A 1144 66.30 -2.62 -44.24
N MET A 1145 67.58 -2.25 -44.06
CA MET A 1145 68.73 -3.09 -44.38
C MET A 1145 69.23 -3.92 -43.17
N GLU A 1146 68.78 -3.60 -41.95
CA GLU A 1146 69.08 -4.34 -40.70
C GLU A 1146 67.99 -5.36 -40.29
N THR A 1147 66.85 -5.41 -40.99
CA THR A 1147 65.90 -6.54 -41.00
C THR A 1147 66.28 -7.60 -42.01
#